data_AF-A0AAX4KDE4-F1
#
_entry.id   AF-A0AAX4KDE4-F1
#
_cell.length_a   1.000
_cell.length_b   1.000
_cell.length_c   1.000
_cell.angle_alpha   90.00
_cell.angle_beta   90.00
_cell.angle_gamma   90.00
#
_symmetry.space_group_name_H-M   'P 1'
#
loop_
_entity.id
_entity.type
_entity.pdbx_description
1 polymer ?
#
loop_
_entity_poly.entity_id
_entity_poly.type
_entity_poly.pdbx_seq_one_letter_code
_entity_poly.pdbx_strand_id
1 'polypeptide(L)'
;MPFESRSEIGIPSHFDFIARNNAALLNSSTTGESSAAAHKRKRDSEEERQLANRLPTAAELFVPSLPGIPNLATHPTHPLHLYAGEIPSYPGEGQGGGEGATGKDAKLFFMMAKARRSAGKQRLLFWFNGGPGCSSFDGSLMEVGPFRTVPASETESGKVEVKLVDGGWEEYANVVFVDQPPGTGFSYVPTNGYLHELDQGAAHLIKFLQNFYTIFPEFAGVDTYLAGESFAGQYIPYFADAILKSNALQNFPLKGIAIGNGWIDPKQQYPGYVDFAYEKGLIKQGTPEAEKLDAALKACEASMEKYTDPYKTPSNINHCGEVMDSVTDSYVQELNGKKVCMNVYDVRLVDDWPACGMNWPPDLSDVYTFLRRDDVITALHAKEKETAWVECDNKVSAELHLRNSPASVALLPGILEKGVPILMFAGTEDLICNYKGIERIVDNLIWEGQQGMGNATVQKWYLNDTQVGTWQSSRGMQFAQVFDSSHMVGFDVPHVTNDMIMRFMDVDLALLPGLAAQSSSRLGDVQRVAVSIGASAAAGMPLLKGGATDWDAWYNNISALLILFILISIVAIYFYFRRRGALRRSRMGLGFPREDGGDLSERIPLGSERVELDDIERAERYNEEYLDGDVHDQERRKRKGKGKGKERYEEDEEDTKGETVFALGDEDEDK
;
A
#
# COMPACT_ATOMS: atom_id res chain seq x y z
N MET A 1 13.83 43.75 -48.13
CA MET A 1 13.48 44.49 -49.38
C MET A 1 12.47 43.63 -50.14
N PRO A 2 11.43 44.23 -50.74
CA PRO A 2 10.12 44.48 -50.12
C PRO A 2 8.96 43.82 -50.89
N PHE A 3 7.72 43.89 -50.40
CA PHE A 3 6.56 44.47 -51.12
C PHE A 3 5.25 44.32 -50.31
N GLU A 4 4.64 45.47 -50.04
CA GLU A 4 3.21 45.64 -49.71
C GLU A 4 2.34 45.55 -50.98
N SER A 5 1.06 45.18 -50.83
CA SER A 5 -0.15 45.92 -51.32
C SER A 5 -1.37 44.98 -51.29
N ARG A 6 -2.46 45.31 -50.56
CA ARG A 6 -3.75 45.89 -51.03
C ARG A 6 -4.45 45.03 -52.12
N SER A 7 -5.76 44.82 -52.23
CA SER A 7 -7.03 45.28 -51.64
C SER A 7 -8.13 44.59 -52.52
N GLU A 8 -9.32 44.15 -52.09
CA GLU A 8 -10.61 44.87 -52.07
C GLU A 8 -11.80 43.86 -52.14
N ILE A 9 -12.79 44.06 -51.25
CA ILE A 9 -14.26 44.20 -51.48
C ILE A 9 -15.18 42.99 -51.84
N GLY A 10 -16.26 42.82 -51.05
CA GLY A 10 -17.52 42.14 -51.46
C GLY A 10 -18.54 41.66 -50.37
N ILE A 11 -19.20 42.58 -49.64
CA ILE A 11 -20.66 42.70 -49.21
C ILE A 11 -21.58 41.43 -49.23
N PRO A 12 -22.55 41.11 -48.30
CA PRO A 12 -23.63 41.99 -47.73
C PRO A 12 -24.22 41.79 -46.28
N SER A 13 -24.93 42.87 -45.84
CA SER A 13 -26.19 43.02 -45.02
C SER A 13 -26.36 42.40 -43.61
N HIS A 14 -26.43 43.17 -42.49
CA HIS A 14 -27.55 43.96 -41.87
C HIS A 14 -28.77 43.11 -41.39
N PHE A 15 -29.34 43.20 -40.17
CA PHE A 15 -29.25 44.12 -39.02
C PHE A 15 -29.94 43.47 -37.78
N ASP A 16 -29.42 43.72 -36.58
CA ASP A 16 -30.06 43.59 -35.26
C ASP A 16 -31.24 44.57 -35.07
N PHE A 17 -32.34 44.16 -34.42
CA PHE A 17 -33.01 44.88 -33.30
C PHE A 17 -34.23 44.12 -32.76
N ILE A 18 -34.56 44.33 -31.48
CA ILE A 18 -35.73 43.88 -30.68
C ILE A 18 -35.47 42.64 -29.81
N ALA A 19 -35.05 42.88 -28.55
CA ALA A 19 -35.75 42.39 -27.35
C ALA A 19 -34.99 42.77 -26.06
N ARG A 20 -35.21 43.99 -25.56
CA ARG A 20 -35.04 44.31 -24.14
C ARG A 20 -36.29 45.02 -23.64
N ASN A 21 -36.72 44.59 -22.45
CA ASN A 21 -37.68 45.19 -21.53
C ASN A 21 -39.18 44.98 -21.83
N ASN A 22 -39.76 43.96 -21.19
CA ASN A 22 -40.94 44.14 -20.33
C ASN A 22 -41.19 42.90 -19.43
N ALA A 23 -41.46 43.19 -18.15
CA ALA A 23 -41.99 42.34 -17.07
C ALA A 23 -41.05 41.23 -16.52
N ALA A 24 -40.39 41.31 -15.36
CA ALA A 24 -40.52 42.14 -14.15
C ALA A 24 -41.98 42.36 -13.70
N LEU A 25 -42.73 41.28 -13.46
CA LEU A 25 -43.93 41.25 -12.59
C LEU A 25 -44.46 39.82 -12.37
N LEU A 26 -43.58 38.82 -12.20
CA LEU A 26 -43.94 37.47 -11.75
C LEU A 26 -42.82 36.94 -10.85
N ASN A 27 -42.65 37.54 -9.67
CA ASN A 27 -41.73 37.07 -8.67
C ASN A 27 -42.32 37.27 -7.26
N SER A 28 -43.16 36.33 -6.81
CA SER A 28 -43.43 36.14 -5.38
C SER A 28 -44.17 34.82 -5.08
N SER A 29 -43.64 33.65 -5.48
CA SER A 29 -44.09 32.39 -4.87
C SER A 29 -43.18 31.16 -4.99
N THR A 30 -42.03 31.20 -5.69
CA THR A 30 -41.21 29.98 -5.91
C THR A 30 -39.74 30.07 -5.46
N THR A 31 -39.34 31.12 -4.74
CA THR A 31 -37.95 31.29 -4.27
C THR A 31 -37.65 30.61 -2.92
N GLY A 32 -38.62 29.95 -2.28
CA GLY A 32 -38.43 29.24 -1.01
C GLY A 32 -37.87 27.82 -1.15
N GLU A 33 -38.23 27.08 -2.20
CA GLU A 33 -37.87 25.65 -2.32
C GLU A 33 -36.50 25.42 -2.98
N SER A 34 -36.04 26.33 -3.85
CA SER A 34 -34.74 26.22 -4.52
C SER A 34 -33.55 26.46 -3.57
N SER A 35 -33.68 27.44 -2.67
CA SER A 35 -32.63 27.74 -1.67
C SER A 35 -32.50 26.64 -0.63
N ALA A 36 -33.61 26.06 -0.16
CA ALA A 36 -33.60 24.97 0.80
C ALA A 36 -33.04 23.66 0.21
N ALA A 37 -33.37 23.33 -1.04
CA ALA A 37 -32.81 22.17 -1.73
C ALA A 37 -31.32 22.33 -2.08
N ALA A 38 -30.89 23.54 -2.46
CA ALA A 38 -29.47 23.84 -2.70
C ALA A 38 -28.67 23.88 -1.39
N HIS A 39 -29.22 24.44 -0.31
CA HIS A 39 -28.59 24.37 1.01
C HIS A 39 -28.56 22.95 1.57
N LYS A 40 -29.61 22.14 1.32
CA LYS A 40 -29.64 20.74 1.70
C LYS A 40 -28.58 19.95 0.92
N ARG A 41 -28.51 20.05 -0.41
CA ARG A 41 -27.45 19.40 -1.20
C ARG A 41 -26.05 19.84 -0.80
N LYS A 42 -25.86 21.13 -0.50
CA LYS A 42 -24.56 21.64 -0.03
C LYS A 42 -24.21 21.11 1.36
N ARG A 43 -25.20 21.03 2.26
CA ARG A 43 -25.03 20.48 3.61
C ARG A 43 -24.80 18.96 3.57
N ASP A 44 -25.56 18.23 2.76
CA ASP A 44 -25.38 16.80 2.51
C ASP A 44 -23.99 16.54 1.91
N SER A 45 -23.52 17.36 0.96
CA SER A 45 -22.15 17.25 0.41
C SER A 45 -21.05 17.63 1.42
N GLU A 46 -21.34 18.52 2.36
CA GLU A 46 -20.40 18.95 3.39
C GLU A 46 -20.34 17.94 4.55
N GLU A 47 -21.47 17.30 4.89
CA GLU A 47 -21.57 16.17 5.80
C GLU A 47 -20.92 14.91 5.19
N GLU A 48 -21.15 14.60 3.91
CA GLU A 48 -20.46 13.52 3.19
C GLU A 48 -18.94 13.77 3.15
N ARG A 49 -18.50 15.01 2.92
CA ARG A 49 -17.08 15.36 2.92
C ARG A 49 -16.46 15.36 4.32
N GLN A 50 -17.23 15.69 5.36
CA GLN A 50 -16.79 15.55 6.75
C GLN A 50 -16.72 14.07 7.16
N LEU A 51 -17.65 13.23 6.69
CA LEU A 51 -17.64 11.79 6.90
C LEU A 51 -16.48 11.13 6.15
N ALA A 52 -16.20 11.54 4.92
CA ALA A 52 -15.06 11.08 4.11
C ALA A 52 -13.69 11.46 4.70
N ASN A 53 -13.66 12.51 5.54
CA ASN A 53 -12.46 12.98 6.23
C ASN A 53 -12.34 12.48 7.68
N ARG A 54 -13.31 11.72 8.21
CA ARG A 54 -13.14 11.07 9.51
C ARG A 54 -12.13 9.94 9.38
N LEU A 55 -11.32 9.75 10.42
CA LEU A 55 -10.48 8.56 10.48
C LEU A 55 -11.35 7.32 10.76
N PRO A 56 -11.16 6.21 10.01
CA PRO A 56 -11.81 4.95 10.32
C PRO A 56 -11.29 4.38 11.64
N THR A 57 -12.09 3.55 12.31
CA THR A 57 -11.63 2.78 13.47
C THR A 57 -10.89 1.53 13.01
N ALA A 58 -10.00 0.97 13.86
CA ALA A 58 -9.31 -0.28 13.55
C ALA A 58 -10.28 -1.45 13.25
N ALA A 59 -11.47 -1.46 13.86
CA ALA A 59 -12.49 -2.48 13.60
C ALA A 59 -13.11 -2.35 12.20
N GLU A 60 -13.25 -1.13 11.68
CA GLU A 60 -13.77 -0.87 10.33
C GLU A 60 -12.77 -1.31 9.24
N LEU A 61 -11.48 -1.32 9.57
CA LEU A 61 -10.40 -1.75 8.66
C LEU A 61 -10.10 -3.25 8.75
N PHE A 62 -10.72 -3.98 9.67
CA PHE A 62 -10.42 -5.41 9.86
C PHE A 62 -10.91 -6.24 8.66
N VAL A 63 -10.05 -7.15 8.18
CA VAL A 63 -10.35 -8.05 7.06
C VAL A 63 -10.50 -9.48 7.60
N PRO A 64 -11.73 -10.01 7.72
CA PRO A 64 -11.95 -11.33 8.33
C PRO A 64 -11.60 -12.49 7.39
N SER A 65 -11.71 -12.27 6.08
CA SER A 65 -11.60 -13.29 5.05
C SER A 65 -11.17 -12.70 3.72
N LEU A 66 -10.52 -13.50 2.89
CA LEU A 66 -10.26 -13.24 1.47
C LEU A 66 -10.70 -14.44 0.64
N PRO A 67 -11.00 -14.31 -0.66
CA PRO A 67 -11.28 -15.48 -1.50
C PRO A 67 -10.13 -16.50 -1.44
N GLY A 68 -10.47 -17.76 -1.12
CA GLY A 68 -9.53 -18.84 -0.80
C GLY A 68 -9.27 -19.04 0.70
N ILE A 69 -9.55 -18.03 1.56
CA ILE A 69 -9.29 -18.06 3.00
C ILE A 69 -10.51 -17.51 3.78
N PRO A 70 -11.47 -18.38 4.16
CA PRO A 70 -12.72 -17.93 4.78
C PRO A 70 -12.57 -17.40 6.20
N ASN A 71 -11.49 -17.76 6.92
CA ASN A 71 -11.24 -17.26 8.27
C ASN A 71 -9.74 -17.02 8.47
N LEU A 72 -9.30 -15.76 8.34
CA LEU A 72 -7.88 -15.39 8.49
C LEU A 72 -7.41 -15.51 9.94
N ALA A 73 -8.13 -14.89 10.88
CA ALA A 73 -7.70 -14.82 12.29
C ALA A 73 -7.68 -16.19 12.99
N THR A 74 -8.52 -17.13 12.54
CA THR A 74 -8.62 -18.50 13.10
C THR A 74 -8.16 -19.57 12.12
N HIS A 75 -7.37 -19.20 11.10
CA HIS A 75 -6.84 -20.14 10.13
C HIS A 75 -6.08 -21.27 10.86
N PRO A 76 -6.32 -22.55 10.54
CA PRO A 76 -5.89 -23.68 11.37
C PRO A 76 -4.36 -23.78 11.53
N THR A 77 -3.60 -23.39 10.51
CA THR A 77 -2.13 -23.48 10.50
C THR A 77 -1.43 -22.13 10.44
N HIS A 78 -2.13 -21.07 10.05
CA HIS A 78 -1.54 -19.75 9.74
C HIS A 78 -2.46 -18.61 10.22
N PRO A 79 -2.81 -18.55 11.52
CA PRO A 79 -3.68 -17.50 12.01
C PRO A 79 -3.07 -16.12 11.72
N LEU A 80 -3.82 -15.27 11.05
CA LEU A 80 -3.36 -13.97 10.58
C LEU A 80 -4.42 -12.90 10.86
N HIS A 81 -4.04 -11.84 11.56
CA HIS A 81 -4.89 -10.66 11.71
C HIS A 81 -4.52 -9.67 10.62
N LEU A 82 -5.49 -9.36 9.75
CA LEU A 82 -5.32 -8.50 8.59
C LEU A 82 -6.18 -7.25 8.74
N TYR A 83 -5.61 -6.11 8.39
CA TYR A 83 -6.31 -4.83 8.33
C TYR A 83 -5.98 -4.15 7.01
N ALA A 84 -6.96 -3.56 6.34
CA ALA A 84 -6.74 -2.88 5.07
C ALA A 84 -7.74 -1.73 4.88
N GLY A 85 -7.39 -0.78 4.02
CA GLY A 85 -8.24 0.34 3.65
C GLY A 85 -7.46 1.62 3.43
N GLU A 86 -8.18 2.69 3.10
CA GLU A 86 -7.62 4.01 2.83
C GLU A 86 -7.52 4.88 4.10
N ILE A 87 -6.41 5.58 4.26
CA ILE A 87 -6.20 6.59 5.31
C ILE A 87 -5.93 7.95 4.65
N PRO A 88 -6.61 9.03 5.08
CA PRO A 88 -6.33 10.39 4.60
C PRO A 88 -4.84 10.75 4.76
N SER A 89 -4.23 11.26 3.69
CA SER A 89 -2.79 11.55 3.65
C SER A 89 -2.45 12.99 3.29
N TYR A 90 -3.43 13.84 3.03
CA TYR A 90 -3.19 15.24 2.66
C TYR A 90 -2.49 16.04 3.80
N PRO A 91 -1.24 16.50 3.60
CA PRO A 91 -0.46 17.18 4.65
C PRO A 91 -0.85 18.64 4.85
N GLY A 92 -1.65 19.23 3.95
CA GLY A 92 -1.92 20.67 3.90
C GLY A 92 -1.23 21.34 2.72
N GLU A 93 -1.69 22.55 2.38
CA GLU A 93 -1.23 23.30 1.20
C GLU A 93 0.23 23.74 1.35
N GLY A 94 1.04 23.53 0.32
CA GLY A 94 2.46 23.94 0.27
C GLY A 94 3.40 23.12 1.17
N GLN A 95 2.94 22.01 1.74
CA GLN A 95 3.81 21.11 2.51
C GLN A 95 4.61 20.19 1.58
N GLY A 96 5.91 20.00 1.86
CA GLY A 96 6.77 19.12 1.07
C GLY A 96 7.43 19.78 -0.16
N GLY A 97 7.63 21.10 -0.16
CA GLY A 97 8.60 21.77 -1.04
C GLY A 97 8.28 21.89 -2.55
N GLY A 98 7.33 21.12 -3.09
CA GLY A 98 6.96 21.15 -4.52
C GLY A 98 5.86 22.15 -4.88
N GLU A 99 5.80 22.54 -6.16
CA GLU A 99 4.71 23.35 -6.72
C GLU A 99 3.39 22.53 -6.84
N GLY A 100 2.25 23.21 -6.78
CA GLY A 100 0.93 22.59 -6.97
C GLY A 100 0.17 22.22 -5.69
N ALA A 101 -1.15 22.04 -5.83
CA ALA A 101 -2.00 21.55 -4.76
C ALA A 101 -1.94 20.01 -4.74
N THR A 102 -1.19 19.43 -3.81
CA THR A 102 -1.24 17.98 -3.57
C THR A 102 -2.67 17.65 -3.11
N GLY A 103 -3.37 16.74 -3.80
CA GLY A 103 -4.84 16.65 -3.73
C GLY A 103 -5.42 16.67 -2.30
N LYS A 104 -6.35 17.59 -2.00
CA LYS A 104 -6.95 17.74 -0.65
C LYS A 104 -7.65 16.49 -0.13
N ASP A 105 -8.17 15.70 -1.06
CA ASP A 105 -8.91 14.48 -0.79
C ASP A 105 -8.01 13.22 -0.95
N ALA A 106 -6.67 13.40 -1.03
CA ALA A 106 -5.72 12.29 -1.20
C ALA A 106 -5.73 11.33 0.00
N LYS A 107 -5.69 10.03 -0.31
CA LYS A 107 -5.64 8.93 0.66
C LYS A 107 -4.59 7.92 0.23
N LEU A 108 -3.83 7.40 1.19
CA LEU A 108 -2.98 6.23 0.96
C LEU A 108 -3.71 4.98 1.41
N PHE A 109 -3.76 3.99 0.54
CA PHE A 109 -4.22 2.64 0.84
C PHE A 109 -3.11 1.86 1.52
N PHE A 110 -3.47 1.04 2.50
CA PHE A 110 -2.53 0.12 3.13
C PHE A 110 -3.15 -1.26 3.34
N MET A 111 -2.29 -2.26 3.46
CA MET A 111 -2.63 -3.57 4.00
C MET A 111 -1.63 -3.92 5.11
N MET A 112 -2.11 -4.14 6.33
CA MET A 112 -1.31 -4.56 7.47
C MET A 112 -1.57 -6.02 7.83
N ALA A 113 -0.52 -6.83 7.72
CA ALA A 113 -0.44 -8.18 8.25
C ALA A 113 0.24 -8.15 9.63
N LYS A 114 -0.49 -8.47 10.70
CA LYS A 114 0.11 -8.53 12.05
C LYS A 114 1.03 -9.72 12.20
N ALA A 115 2.04 -9.56 13.06
CA ALA A 115 3.01 -10.60 13.34
C ALA A 115 2.32 -11.91 13.78
N ARG A 116 2.61 -13.04 13.12
CA ARG A 116 2.07 -14.35 13.49
C ARG A 116 2.68 -14.87 14.79
N ARG A 117 3.92 -14.50 15.07
CA ARG A 117 4.70 -14.96 16.23
C ARG A 117 5.39 -13.78 16.91
N SER A 118 5.64 -13.94 18.21
CA SER A 118 6.42 -12.96 18.99
C SER A 118 7.82 -13.51 19.23
N ALA A 119 8.84 -12.71 18.95
CA ALA A 119 10.25 -13.00 19.21
C ALA A 119 10.82 -11.96 20.18
N GLY A 120 10.37 -12.04 21.44
CA GLY A 120 10.78 -11.17 22.55
C GLY A 120 10.16 -9.77 22.56
N LYS A 121 10.19 -9.05 21.44
CA LYS A 121 9.58 -7.72 21.27
C LYS A 121 8.76 -7.61 20.00
N GLN A 122 7.76 -6.72 20.01
CA GLN A 122 7.03 -6.37 18.79
C GLN A 122 7.89 -5.51 17.88
N ARG A 123 7.67 -5.64 16.57
CA ARG A 123 8.33 -4.88 15.51
C ARG A 123 7.27 -4.46 14.50
N LEU A 124 7.45 -3.28 13.93
CA LEU A 124 6.61 -2.75 12.86
C LEU A 124 7.50 -2.45 11.65
N LEU A 125 7.08 -2.87 10.47
CA LEU A 125 7.81 -2.66 9.23
C LEU A 125 6.85 -2.12 8.18
N PHE A 126 7.18 -0.97 7.60
CA PHE A 126 6.48 -0.44 6.44
C PHE A 126 7.19 -0.89 5.18
N TRP A 127 6.48 -1.49 4.23
CA TRP A 127 6.99 -1.94 2.95
C TRP A 127 6.49 -1.02 1.82
N PHE A 128 7.40 -0.69 0.91
CA PHE A 128 7.13 0.16 -0.26
C PHE A 128 7.74 -0.46 -1.53
N ASN A 129 6.92 -0.78 -2.53
CA ASN A 129 7.43 -1.04 -3.89
C ASN A 129 7.79 0.29 -4.59
N GLY A 130 8.44 0.18 -5.75
CA GLY A 130 9.01 1.30 -6.49
C GLY A 130 8.15 1.80 -7.67
N GLY A 131 8.63 1.54 -8.88
CA GLY A 131 8.13 2.13 -10.12
C GLY A 131 8.99 3.31 -10.57
N PRO A 132 8.56 4.58 -10.40
CA PRO A 132 7.47 5.08 -9.57
C PRO A 132 6.05 4.62 -9.94
N GLY A 133 5.16 4.51 -8.95
CA GLY A 133 3.75 4.23 -9.20
C GLY A 133 3.33 2.77 -9.07
N CYS A 134 4.24 1.87 -8.67
CA CYS A 134 3.96 0.46 -8.48
C CYS A 134 3.40 0.15 -7.08
N SER A 135 2.39 -0.69 -7.05
CA SER A 135 1.60 -1.06 -5.89
C SER A 135 2.41 -1.91 -4.91
N SER A 136 2.30 -1.62 -3.61
CA SER A 136 2.96 -2.43 -2.57
C SER A 136 2.29 -3.80 -2.36
N PHE A 137 1.26 -4.09 -3.14
CA PHE A 137 0.67 -5.42 -3.22
C PHE A 137 1.57 -6.44 -3.91
N ASP A 138 2.55 -6.01 -4.70
CA ASP A 138 3.58 -6.90 -5.24
C ASP A 138 4.35 -7.54 -4.08
N GLY A 139 4.82 -6.68 -3.16
CA GLY A 139 5.39 -7.09 -1.88
C GLY A 139 4.52 -8.07 -1.10
N SER A 140 3.21 -7.80 -1.03
CA SER A 140 2.25 -8.59 -0.25
C SER A 140 1.92 -9.96 -0.85
N LEU A 141 1.70 -10.01 -2.17
CA LEU A 141 1.11 -11.14 -2.88
C LEU A 141 2.12 -11.96 -3.68
N MET A 142 3.31 -11.44 -3.94
CA MET A 142 4.33 -12.10 -4.77
C MET A 142 5.66 -12.27 -4.05
N GLU A 143 5.98 -11.40 -3.09
CA GLU A 143 7.34 -11.32 -2.53
C GLU A 143 7.40 -11.64 -1.02
N VAL A 144 7.51 -10.62 -0.17
CA VAL A 144 7.82 -10.74 1.26
C VAL A 144 6.58 -10.98 2.13
N GLY A 145 5.39 -10.88 1.55
CA GLY A 145 4.13 -11.01 2.25
C GLY A 145 3.60 -12.44 2.37
N PRO A 146 2.52 -12.60 3.16
CA PRO A 146 1.97 -13.90 3.53
C PRO A 146 1.25 -14.65 2.40
N PHE A 147 0.92 -13.98 1.29
CA PHE A 147 -0.03 -14.47 0.31
C PHE A 147 0.65 -14.88 -0.99
N ARG A 148 0.08 -15.87 -1.68
CA ARG A 148 0.33 -16.17 -3.10
C ARG A 148 -0.99 -16.44 -3.80
N THR A 149 -1.07 -16.09 -5.08
CA THR A 149 -2.25 -16.40 -5.90
C THR A 149 -2.37 -17.91 -6.14
N VAL A 150 -3.59 -18.35 -6.39
CA VAL A 150 -3.94 -19.69 -6.83
C VAL A 150 -4.74 -19.55 -8.11
N PRO A 151 -4.26 -20.08 -9.25
CA PRO A 151 -4.93 -19.94 -10.54
C PRO A 151 -6.35 -20.50 -10.49
N ALA A 152 -7.27 -19.89 -11.24
CA ALA A 152 -8.67 -20.32 -11.31
C ALA A 152 -8.83 -21.82 -11.64
N SER A 153 -7.93 -22.38 -12.46
CA SER A 153 -7.91 -23.80 -12.83
C SER A 153 -7.61 -24.76 -11.67
N GLU A 154 -7.05 -24.26 -10.57
CA GLU A 154 -6.70 -25.03 -9.38
C GLU A 154 -7.69 -24.81 -8.22
N THR A 155 -8.65 -23.89 -8.40
CA THR A 155 -9.66 -23.58 -7.38
C THR A 155 -10.98 -24.28 -7.65
N GLU A 156 -11.68 -24.69 -6.60
CA GLU A 156 -13.04 -25.25 -6.72
C GLU A 156 -14.06 -24.19 -7.18
N SER A 157 -13.81 -22.91 -6.89
CA SER A 157 -14.69 -21.81 -7.29
C SER A 157 -14.56 -21.43 -8.77
N GLY A 158 -13.51 -21.90 -9.45
CA GLY A 158 -13.18 -21.52 -10.82
C GLY A 158 -12.76 -20.06 -10.97
N LYS A 159 -12.26 -19.43 -9.89
CA LYS A 159 -11.80 -18.03 -9.86
C LYS A 159 -10.42 -17.97 -9.21
N VAL A 160 -9.60 -16.98 -9.58
CA VAL A 160 -8.29 -16.80 -8.94
C VAL A 160 -8.47 -16.46 -7.46
N GLU A 161 -7.84 -17.20 -6.57
CA GLU A 161 -7.91 -17.02 -5.12
C GLU A 161 -6.52 -16.77 -4.53
N VAL A 162 -6.42 -16.61 -3.20
CA VAL A 162 -5.13 -16.54 -2.50
C VAL A 162 -4.98 -17.67 -1.48
N LYS A 163 -3.73 -18.07 -1.25
CA LYS A 163 -3.32 -18.98 -0.18
C LYS A 163 -2.27 -18.33 0.70
N LEU A 164 -2.15 -18.80 1.95
CA LEU A 164 -1.08 -18.41 2.85
C LEU A 164 0.17 -19.28 2.62
N VAL A 165 1.35 -18.65 2.62
CA VAL A 165 2.64 -19.32 2.54
C VAL A 165 3.49 -19.05 3.79
N ASP A 166 4.55 -19.84 3.95
CA ASP A 166 5.62 -19.65 4.95
C ASP A 166 6.75 -18.80 4.35
N GLY A 167 7.60 -18.21 5.19
CA GLY A 167 8.73 -17.38 4.78
C GLY A 167 8.40 -15.89 4.65
N GLY A 168 7.14 -15.50 4.85
CA GLY A 168 6.74 -14.10 4.86
C GLY A 168 7.32 -13.33 6.05
N TRP A 169 7.61 -12.05 5.86
CA TRP A 169 8.21 -11.18 6.90
C TRP A 169 7.26 -10.96 8.07
N GLU A 170 5.95 -11.17 7.87
CA GLU A 170 4.95 -11.12 8.92
C GLU A 170 5.03 -12.28 9.91
N GLU A 171 5.91 -13.26 9.70
CA GLU A 171 6.14 -14.29 10.71
C GLU A 171 6.58 -13.69 12.06
N TYR A 172 7.41 -12.64 12.04
CA TYR A 172 8.01 -12.05 13.26
C TYR A 172 7.91 -10.52 13.36
N ALA A 173 7.33 -9.85 12.37
CA ALA A 173 7.06 -8.42 12.39
C ALA A 173 5.62 -8.13 11.98
N ASN A 174 5.05 -7.00 12.43
CA ASN A 174 3.85 -6.48 11.81
C ASN A 174 4.29 -5.77 10.53
N VAL A 175 3.77 -6.18 9.37
CA VAL A 175 4.16 -5.62 8.07
C VAL A 175 3.01 -4.81 7.51
N VAL A 176 3.28 -3.57 7.13
CA VAL A 176 2.33 -2.63 6.54
C VAL A 176 2.77 -2.32 5.11
N PHE A 177 2.09 -2.91 4.14
CA PHE A 177 2.27 -2.62 2.72
C PHE A 177 1.50 -1.34 2.39
N VAL A 178 2.17 -0.32 1.86
CA VAL A 178 1.55 0.99 1.60
C VAL A 178 1.64 1.32 0.12
N ASP A 179 0.50 1.48 -0.53
CA ASP A 179 0.47 2.00 -1.90
C ASP A 179 0.78 3.49 -1.85
N GLN A 180 1.91 3.90 -2.42
CA GLN A 180 2.33 5.29 -2.42
C GLN A 180 3.15 5.59 -3.68
N PRO A 181 3.18 6.86 -4.15
CA PRO A 181 2.43 8.02 -3.68
C PRO A 181 0.91 7.93 -3.99
N PRO A 182 0.08 8.94 -3.62
CA PRO A 182 -1.34 8.96 -3.99
C PRO A 182 -1.54 8.76 -5.51
N GLY A 183 -2.42 7.84 -5.90
CA GLY A 183 -2.62 7.41 -7.29
C GLY A 183 -2.11 5.99 -7.57
N THR A 184 -1.11 5.52 -6.82
CA THR A 184 -0.56 4.15 -6.92
C THR A 184 -1.56 3.10 -6.44
N GLY A 185 -1.68 1.96 -7.13
CA GLY A 185 -2.51 0.83 -6.67
C GLY A 185 -3.94 1.25 -6.30
N PHE A 186 -4.35 0.98 -5.05
CA PHE A 186 -5.64 1.43 -4.50
C PHE A 186 -5.61 2.83 -3.86
N SER A 187 -4.45 3.47 -3.73
CA SER A 187 -4.35 4.84 -3.23
C SER A 187 -5.03 5.83 -4.16
N TYR A 188 -5.71 6.79 -3.56
CA TYR A 188 -6.58 7.72 -4.27
C TYR A 188 -5.98 9.11 -4.32
N VAL A 189 -6.08 9.72 -5.50
CA VAL A 189 -5.81 11.13 -5.73
C VAL A 189 -6.74 11.68 -6.82
N PRO A 190 -7.21 12.93 -6.71
CA PRO A 190 -7.85 13.61 -7.83
C PRO A 190 -6.90 13.72 -9.04
N THR A 191 -7.46 13.78 -10.25
CA THR A 191 -6.67 13.76 -11.51
C THR A 191 -5.59 14.84 -11.60
N ASN A 192 -5.76 15.98 -10.94
CA ASN A 192 -4.81 17.09 -10.92
C ASN A 192 -3.99 17.17 -9.62
N GLY A 193 -3.98 16.10 -8.82
CA GLY A 193 -3.36 16.05 -7.50
C GLY A 193 -2.14 15.14 -7.39
N TYR A 194 -1.67 14.56 -8.51
CA TYR A 194 -0.44 13.77 -8.56
C TYR A 194 0.75 14.59 -8.05
N LEU A 195 1.74 13.89 -7.50
CA LEU A 195 2.91 14.52 -6.89
C LEU A 195 4.01 14.72 -7.93
N HIS A 196 4.77 15.80 -7.78
CA HIS A 196 5.86 16.15 -8.68
C HIS A 196 7.26 16.01 -8.04
N GLU A 197 7.32 15.94 -6.71
CA GLU A 197 8.57 15.94 -5.93
C GLU A 197 8.55 14.87 -4.82
N LEU A 198 9.73 14.35 -4.45
CA LEU A 198 9.88 13.35 -3.38
C LEU A 198 9.51 13.92 -2.00
N ASP A 199 9.80 15.20 -1.76
CA ASP A 199 9.44 15.88 -0.51
C ASP A 199 7.91 15.96 -0.31
N GLN A 200 7.13 16.07 -1.39
CA GLN A 200 5.67 15.99 -1.33
C GLN A 200 5.23 14.58 -0.90
N GLY A 201 5.84 13.55 -1.49
CA GLY A 201 5.61 12.15 -1.10
C GLY A 201 5.90 11.91 0.37
N ALA A 202 7.03 12.43 0.86
CA ALA A 202 7.41 12.34 2.26
C ALA A 202 6.42 13.05 3.18
N ALA A 203 5.93 14.24 2.81
CA ALA A 203 4.90 14.95 3.57
C ALA A 203 3.59 14.16 3.67
N HIS A 204 3.15 13.53 2.57
CA HIS A 204 1.98 12.65 2.57
C HIS A 204 2.18 11.43 3.47
N LEU A 205 3.36 10.81 3.46
CA LEU A 205 3.66 9.70 4.36
C LEU A 205 3.64 10.14 5.82
N ILE A 206 4.23 11.28 6.18
CA ILE A 206 4.21 11.78 7.56
C ILE A 206 2.77 11.95 8.04
N LYS A 207 1.89 12.50 7.20
CA LYS A 207 0.48 12.64 7.52
C LYS A 207 -0.22 11.29 7.66
N PHE A 208 0.05 10.35 6.75
CA PHE A 208 -0.44 8.98 6.84
C PHE A 208 -0.02 8.33 8.17
N LEU A 209 1.25 8.44 8.56
CA LEU A 209 1.78 7.88 9.81
C LEU A 209 1.07 8.47 11.04
N GLN A 210 0.90 9.79 11.10
CA GLN A 210 0.14 10.43 12.20
C GLN A 210 -1.26 9.84 12.36
N ASN A 211 -1.96 9.68 11.23
CA ASN A 211 -3.30 9.13 11.22
C ASN A 211 -3.30 7.62 11.53
N PHE A 212 -2.34 6.86 11.00
CA PHE A 212 -2.15 5.44 11.26
C PHE A 212 -1.97 5.16 12.76
N TYR A 213 -1.12 5.89 13.48
CA TYR A 213 -0.96 5.72 14.93
C TYR A 213 -2.14 6.25 15.75
N THR A 214 -2.98 7.11 15.17
CA THR A 214 -4.25 7.48 15.81
C THR A 214 -5.24 6.31 15.76
N ILE A 215 -5.22 5.52 14.68
CA ILE A 215 -6.09 4.36 14.46
C ILE A 215 -5.56 3.13 15.22
N PHE A 216 -4.23 2.93 15.21
CA PHE A 216 -3.53 1.82 15.86
C PHE A 216 -2.54 2.33 16.92
N PRO A 217 -3.03 2.92 18.03
CA PRO A 217 -2.19 3.53 19.06
C PRO A 217 -1.26 2.52 19.76
N GLU A 218 -1.55 1.22 19.69
CA GLU A 218 -0.68 0.17 20.23
C GLU A 218 0.71 0.13 19.57
N PHE A 219 0.87 0.68 18.36
CA PHE A 219 2.14 0.69 17.65
C PHE A 219 2.99 1.95 17.88
N ALA A 220 2.47 2.98 18.54
CA ALA A 220 3.15 4.27 18.66
C ALA A 220 4.54 4.21 19.33
N GLY A 221 4.80 3.17 20.15
CA GLY A 221 6.07 2.92 20.80
C GLY A 221 6.83 1.68 20.31
N VAL A 222 6.41 1.07 19.20
CA VAL A 222 7.00 -0.17 18.67
C VAL A 222 8.16 0.14 17.74
N ASP A 223 9.29 -0.55 17.92
CA ASP A 223 10.46 -0.45 17.03
C ASP A 223 10.04 -0.57 15.56
N THR A 224 10.24 0.51 14.81
CA THR A 224 9.72 0.67 13.45
C THR A 224 10.84 0.70 12.42
N TYR A 225 10.63 0.01 11.31
CA TYR A 225 11.55 -0.09 10.18
C TYR A 225 10.86 0.34 8.90
N LEU A 226 11.59 0.94 7.97
CA LEU A 226 11.13 1.16 6.60
C LEU A 226 11.87 0.20 5.69
N ALA A 227 11.16 -0.49 4.80
CA ALA A 227 11.77 -1.37 3.83
C ALA A 227 11.07 -1.26 2.49
N GLY A 228 11.73 -1.70 1.43
CA GLY A 228 11.18 -1.66 0.09
C GLY A 228 12.24 -1.87 -0.95
N GLU A 229 11.86 -1.69 -2.21
CA GLU A 229 12.71 -2.02 -3.33
C GLU A 229 12.64 -1.02 -4.50
N SER A 230 13.59 -1.15 -5.44
CA SER A 230 13.59 -0.42 -6.70
C SER A 230 13.60 1.10 -6.46
N PHE A 231 12.65 1.84 -7.02
CA PHE A 231 12.50 3.28 -6.77
C PHE A 231 12.20 3.64 -5.30
N ALA A 232 11.85 2.68 -4.44
CA ALA A 232 11.85 2.92 -2.98
C ALA A 232 13.26 3.25 -2.44
N GLY A 233 14.32 3.00 -3.20
CA GLY A 233 15.63 3.57 -2.97
C GLY A 233 15.65 5.10 -2.97
N GLN A 234 14.74 5.76 -3.69
CA GLN A 234 14.50 7.19 -3.59
C GLN A 234 13.55 7.51 -2.42
N TYR A 235 12.43 6.81 -2.30
CA TYR A 235 11.40 7.12 -1.30
C TYR A 235 11.88 6.97 0.15
N ILE A 236 12.51 5.84 0.48
CA ILE A 236 12.81 5.46 1.86
C ILE A 236 13.77 6.44 2.55
N PRO A 237 14.87 6.91 1.92
CA PRO A 237 15.71 7.93 2.54
C PRO A 237 14.99 9.27 2.75
N TYR A 238 14.13 9.70 1.82
CA TYR A 238 13.29 10.89 2.00
C TYR A 238 12.31 10.73 3.17
N PHE A 239 11.69 9.55 3.29
CA PHE A 239 10.79 9.22 4.39
C PHE A 239 11.52 9.21 5.74
N ALA A 240 12.68 8.57 5.80
CA ALA A 240 13.49 8.51 7.01
C ALA A 240 13.94 9.92 7.43
N ASP A 241 14.43 10.73 6.50
CA ASP A 241 14.85 12.11 6.79
C ASP A 241 13.67 12.97 7.29
N ALA A 242 12.50 12.88 6.64
CA ALA A 242 11.30 13.57 7.07
C ALA A 242 10.83 13.13 8.47
N ILE A 243 10.87 11.83 8.80
CA ILE A 243 10.57 11.32 10.14
C ILE A 243 11.55 11.90 11.15
N LEU A 244 12.85 11.85 10.86
CA LEU A 244 13.92 12.32 11.74
C LEU A 244 13.97 13.85 11.92
N LYS A 245 13.28 14.61 11.07
CA LYS A 245 13.11 16.07 11.18
C LYS A 245 11.73 16.48 11.70
N SER A 246 10.77 15.57 11.73
CA SER A 246 9.38 15.88 12.10
C SER A 246 9.21 16.13 13.59
N ASN A 247 8.70 17.31 13.94
CA ASN A 247 8.31 17.63 15.31
C ASN A 247 7.10 16.80 15.78
N ALA A 248 6.22 16.40 14.86
CA ALA A 248 5.05 15.60 15.21
C ALA A 248 5.40 14.14 15.51
N LEU A 249 6.54 13.67 15.03
CA LEU A 249 7.07 12.33 15.20
C LEU A 249 8.38 12.34 16.00
N GLN A 250 8.58 13.34 16.88
CA GLN A 250 9.86 13.60 17.56
C GLN A 250 10.41 12.41 18.39
N ASN A 251 9.58 11.42 18.71
CA ASN A 251 9.97 10.19 19.41
C ASN A 251 9.62 8.92 18.63
N PHE A 252 9.40 9.03 17.31
CA PHE A 252 9.11 7.89 16.47
C PHE A 252 10.32 6.94 16.50
N PRO A 253 10.14 5.67 16.92
CA PRO A 253 11.24 4.74 17.13
C PRO A 253 11.71 4.12 15.80
N LEU A 254 12.21 4.94 14.87
CA LEU A 254 12.83 4.48 13.63
C LEU A 254 14.14 3.75 13.97
N LYS A 255 14.16 2.43 13.78
CA LYS A 255 15.28 1.55 14.15
C LYS A 255 16.12 1.08 12.98
N GLY A 256 15.72 1.36 11.75
CA GLY A 256 16.52 1.07 10.57
C GLY A 256 15.72 1.22 9.28
N ILE A 257 16.45 1.33 8.17
CA ILE A 257 15.90 1.26 6.83
C ILE A 257 16.56 0.14 6.01
N ALA A 258 15.78 -0.59 5.23
CA ALA A 258 16.25 -1.66 4.35
C ALA A 258 15.85 -1.38 2.89
N ILE A 259 16.77 -1.44 1.95
CA ILE A 259 16.53 -1.09 0.55
C ILE A 259 17.03 -2.25 -0.32
N GLY A 260 16.10 -2.94 -0.98
CA GLY A 260 16.36 -4.01 -1.92
C GLY A 260 16.52 -3.47 -3.33
N ASN A 261 17.57 -3.87 -4.05
CA ASN A 261 17.74 -3.58 -5.48
C ASN A 261 17.36 -2.13 -5.83
N GLY A 262 17.88 -1.17 -5.07
CA GLY A 262 17.35 0.20 -5.05
C GLY A 262 17.96 1.12 -6.10
N TRP A 263 17.16 1.99 -6.70
CA TRP A 263 17.64 3.18 -7.43
C TRP A 263 17.88 4.33 -6.45
N ILE A 264 19.14 4.70 -6.21
CA ILE A 264 19.59 5.55 -5.09
C ILE A 264 20.55 6.65 -5.58
N ASP A 265 21.61 6.25 -6.31
CA ASP A 265 22.66 7.16 -6.80
C ASP A 265 22.93 6.90 -8.29
N PRO A 266 22.39 7.73 -9.20
CA PRO A 266 22.66 7.59 -10.62
C PRO A 266 24.16 7.64 -10.94
N LYS A 267 24.95 8.45 -10.22
CA LYS A 267 26.37 8.63 -10.53
C LYS A 267 27.20 7.36 -10.33
N GLN A 268 26.76 6.49 -9.43
CA GLN A 268 27.43 5.22 -9.16
C GLN A 268 26.77 4.07 -9.91
N GLN A 269 25.44 4.11 -10.09
CA GLN A 269 24.71 3.01 -10.70
C GLN A 269 24.85 2.94 -12.21
N TYR A 270 24.94 4.07 -12.93
CA TYR A 270 25.13 4.03 -14.38
C TYR A 270 26.46 3.37 -14.79
N PRO A 271 27.62 3.72 -14.21
CA PRO A 271 28.86 2.95 -14.44
C PRO A 271 28.74 1.48 -13.98
N GLY A 272 27.91 1.20 -12.97
CA GLY A 272 27.63 -0.15 -12.51
C GLY A 272 27.05 -1.09 -13.58
N TYR A 273 26.29 -0.57 -14.56
CA TYR A 273 25.83 -1.39 -15.69
C TYR A 273 26.99 -1.94 -16.52
N VAL A 274 28.07 -1.18 -16.69
CA VAL A 274 29.25 -1.62 -17.45
C VAL A 274 30.01 -2.70 -16.69
N ASP A 275 30.25 -2.48 -15.39
CA ASP A 275 30.89 -3.47 -14.51
C ASP A 275 30.10 -4.79 -14.50
N PHE A 276 28.77 -4.69 -14.37
CA PHE A 276 27.87 -5.84 -14.35
C PHE A 276 27.83 -6.55 -15.71
N ALA A 277 27.68 -5.82 -16.81
CA ALA A 277 27.59 -6.40 -18.16
C ALA A 277 28.85 -7.19 -18.52
N TYR A 278 30.04 -6.70 -18.17
CA TYR A 278 31.28 -7.45 -18.40
C TYR A 278 31.43 -8.64 -17.47
N GLU A 279 31.11 -8.49 -16.18
CA GLU A 279 31.24 -9.59 -15.22
C GLU A 279 30.31 -10.76 -15.55
N LYS A 280 29.05 -10.45 -15.87
CA LYS A 280 28.04 -11.45 -16.27
C LYS A 280 28.24 -11.97 -17.69
N GLY A 281 29.20 -11.42 -18.42
CA GLY A 281 29.47 -11.77 -19.81
C GLY A 281 28.33 -11.39 -20.76
N LEU A 282 27.53 -10.40 -20.38
CA LEU A 282 26.44 -9.89 -21.22
C LEU A 282 26.98 -9.19 -22.46
N ILE A 283 28.07 -8.45 -22.28
CA ILE A 283 28.84 -7.86 -23.36
C ILE A 283 30.27 -8.36 -23.27
N LYS A 284 30.87 -8.65 -24.42
CA LYS A 284 32.26 -9.07 -24.51
C LYS A 284 33.15 -7.88 -24.88
N GLN A 285 34.22 -7.67 -24.12
CA GLN A 285 35.18 -6.60 -24.42
C GLN A 285 35.76 -6.73 -25.83
N GLY A 286 35.93 -5.59 -26.51
CA GLY A 286 36.49 -5.51 -27.86
C GLY A 286 35.53 -5.88 -28.99
N THR A 287 34.23 -5.99 -28.72
CA THR A 287 33.20 -6.11 -29.77
C THR A 287 32.55 -4.76 -30.06
N PRO A 288 31.85 -4.60 -31.21
CA PRO A 288 31.12 -3.35 -31.51
C PRO A 288 30.09 -2.97 -30.44
N GLU A 289 29.50 -3.95 -29.77
CA GLU A 289 28.57 -3.72 -28.65
C GLU A 289 29.28 -3.10 -27.45
N ALA A 290 30.52 -3.54 -27.15
CA ALA A 290 31.35 -2.91 -26.12
C ALA A 290 31.73 -1.47 -26.50
N GLU A 291 32.05 -1.20 -27.76
CA GLU A 291 32.33 0.16 -28.23
C GLU A 291 31.11 1.10 -28.09
N LYS A 292 29.91 0.58 -28.37
CA LYS A 292 28.64 1.31 -28.15
C LYS A 292 28.42 1.60 -26.66
N LEU A 293 28.59 0.60 -25.80
CA LEU A 293 28.45 0.74 -24.35
C LEU A 293 29.45 1.78 -23.78
N ASP A 294 30.71 1.72 -24.20
CA ASP A 294 31.74 2.69 -23.78
C ASP A 294 31.41 4.11 -24.24
N ALA A 295 30.88 4.27 -25.46
CA ALA A 295 30.44 5.56 -25.98
C ALA A 295 29.26 6.13 -25.18
N ALA A 296 28.28 5.29 -24.83
CA ALA A 296 27.14 5.67 -24.00
C ALA A 296 27.59 6.07 -22.58
N LEU A 297 28.49 5.29 -21.95
CA LEU A 297 29.04 5.63 -20.64
C LEU A 297 29.77 6.98 -20.68
N LYS A 298 30.59 7.21 -21.70
CA LYS A 298 31.30 8.49 -21.86
C LYS A 298 30.35 9.69 -22.02
N ALA A 299 29.25 9.52 -22.75
CA ALA A 299 28.22 10.56 -22.89
C ALA A 299 27.55 10.83 -21.54
N CYS A 300 27.19 9.77 -20.80
CA CYS A 300 26.67 9.87 -19.45
C CYS A 300 27.63 10.59 -18.49
N GLU A 301 28.92 10.21 -18.48
CA GLU A 301 29.95 10.84 -17.64
C GLU A 301 30.06 12.35 -17.91
N ALA A 302 30.02 12.77 -19.17
CA ALA A 302 30.02 14.19 -19.53
C ALA A 302 28.76 14.93 -19.02
N SER A 303 27.60 14.26 -18.98
CA SER A 303 26.40 14.81 -18.32
C SER A 303 26.56 14.89 -16.80
N MET A 304 27.14 13.86 -16.18
CA MET A 304 27.36 13.77 -14.73
C MET A 304 28.34 14.82 -14.19
N GLU A 305 29.31 15.26 -15.00
CA GLU A 305 30.28 16.31 -14.63
C GLU A 305 29.60 17.65 -14.30
N LYS A 306 28.39 17.90 -14.82
CA LYS A 306 27.60 19.11 -14.51
C LYS A 306 27.15 19.15 -13.05
N TYR A 307 27.02 18.00 -12.41
CA TYR A 307 26.49 17.85 -11.05
C TYR A 307 27.62 17.59 -10.05
N THR A 308 28.30 18.65 -9.62
CA THR A 308 29.40 18.56 -8.64
C THR A 308 28.92 18.52 -7.19
N ASP A 309 27.72 19.03 -6.93
CA ASP A 309 27.09 19.03 -5.61
C ASP A 309 26.14 17.82 -5.48
N PRO A 310 26.43 16.84 -4.59
CA PRO A 310 25.56 15.69 -4.40
C PRO A 310 24.15 16.10 -3.93
N TYR A 311 23.99 17.23 -3.25
CA TYR A 311 22.69 17.74 -2.81
C TYR A 311 21.89 18.42 -3.92
N LYS A 312 22.41 18.46 -5.15
CA LYS A 312 21.74 19.01 -6.34
C LYS A 312 21.81 18.07 -7.54
N THR A 313 22.27 16.84 -7.33
CA THR A 313 22.34 15.83 -8.39
C THR A 313 20.95 15.24 -8.56
N PRO A 314 20.31 15.31 -9.74
CA PRO A 314 18.99 14.75 -9.97
C PRO A 314 19.04 13.21 -9.97
N SER A 315 17.89 12.56 -9.76
CA SER A 315 17.77 11.09 -9.81
C SER A 315 17.83 10.51 -11.23
N ASN A 316 17.55 11.32 -12.25
CA ASN A 316 17.71 10.99 -13.66
C ASN A 316 18.67 11.99 -14.31
N ILE A 317 19.60 11.51 -15.15
CA ILE A 317 20.63 12.32 -15.80
C ILE A 317 20.59 12.04 -17.30
N ASN A 318 20.46 13.10 -18.09
CA ASN A 318 20.35 13.01 -19.55
C ASN A 318 21.51 12.21 -20.16
N HIS A 319 21.21 11.43 -21.20
CA HIS A 319 22.10 10.48 -21.88
C HIS A 319 22.52 9.26 -21.06
N CYS A 320 22.24 9.20 -19.76
CA CYS A 320 22.64 8.05 -18.96
C CYS A 320 21.78 6.81 -19.15
N GLY A 321 20.49 6.97 -19.51
CA GLY A 321 19.62 5.85 -19.89
C GLY A 321 20.22 4.99 -21.01
N GLU A 322 20.94 5.63 -21.95
CA GLU A 322 21.58 4.97 -23.10
C GLU A 322 22.64 3.91 -22.67
N VAL A 323 23.18 4.02 -21.45
CA VAL A 323 24.13 3.02 -20.92
C VAL A 323 23.44 1.69 -20.72
N MET A 324 22.27 1.69 -20.07
CA MET A 324 21.47 0.47 -19.87
C MET A 324 20.92 -0.05 -21.20
N ASP A 325 20.41 0.86 -22.05
CA ASP A 325 19.88 0.50 -23.37
C ASP A 325 20.94 -0.18 -24.24
N SER A 326 22.20 0.26 -24.14
CA SER A 326 23.31 -0.38 -24.86
C SER A 326 23.57 -1.82 -24.41
N VAL A 327 23.26 -2.16 -23.15
CA VAL A 327 23.34 -3.53 -22.63
C VAL A 327 22.14 -4.37 -23.09
N THR A 328 20.93 -3.81 -23.06
CA THR A 328 19.71 -4.56 -23.40
C THR A 328 19.52 -4.74 -24.90
N ASP A 329 19.92 -3.76 -25.72
CA ASP A 329 19.84 -3.81 -27.18
C ASP A 329 20.61 -4.99 -27.78
N SER A 330 21.74 -5.38 -27.18
CA SER A 330 22.53 -6.52 -27.66
C SER A 330 21.86 -7.88 -27.42
N TYR A 331 20.78 -7.91 -26.64
CA TYR A 331 20.02 -9.11 -26.29
C TYR A 331 18.71 -9.29 -27.05
N VAL A 332 18.37 -8.35 -27.92
CA VAL A 332 17.17 -8.45 -28.75
C VAL A 332 17.40 -9.50 -29.84
N GLN A 333 16.65 -10.60 -29.77
CA GLN A 333 16.82 -11.76 -30.65
C GLN A 333 15.49 -12.30 -31.16
N GLU A 334 15.53 -13.13 -32.20
CA GLU A 334 14.35 -13.81 -32.72
C GLU A 334 14.33 -15.26 -32.24
N LEU A 335 13.30 -15.64 -31.48
CA LEU A 335 13.08 -16.99 -30.95
C LEU A 335 11.72 -17.49 -31.43
N ASN A 336 11.69 -18.62 -32.13
CA ASN A 336 10.44 -19.24 -32.65
C ASN A 336 9.56 -18.29 -33.49
N GLY A 337 10.16 -17.39 -34.26
CA GLY A 337 9.45 -16.40 -35.08
C GLY A 337 8.87 -15.22 -34.29
N LYS A 338 9.27 -15.06 -33.02
CA LYS A 338 8.89 -13.94 -32.16
C LYS A 338 10.15 -13.19 -31.72
N LYS A 339 10.07 -11.86 -31.72
CA LYS A 339 11.13 -11.00 -31.18
C LYS A 339 11.06 -11.02 -29.65
N VAL A 340 12.16 -11.38 -29.02
CA VAL A 340 12.32 -11.46 -27.56
C VAL A 340 13.50 -10.59 -27.14
N CYS A 341 13.50 -10.20 -25.88
CA CYS A 341 14.56 -9.43 -25.23
C CYS A 341 14.87 -10.02 -23.85
N MET A 342 15.99 -9.60 -23.28
CA MET A 342 16.34 -9.92 -21.90
C MET A 342 15.32 -9.31 -20.94
N ASN A 343 14.98 -10.04 -19.87
CA ASN A 343 14.23 -9.48 -18.76
C ASN A 343 15.17 -8.59 -17.92
N VAL A 344 14.86 -7.30 -17.81
CA VAL A 344 15.69 -6.35 -17.05
C VAL A 344 15.69 -6.60 -15.54
N TYR A 345 14.73 -7.37 -15.03
CA TYR A 345 14.62 -7.75 -13.63
C TYR A 345 15.38 -9.05 -13.30
N ASP A 346 15.67 -9.90 -14.29
CA ASP A 346 16.49 -11.11 -14.14
C ASP A 346 17.17 -11.47 -15.47
N VAL A 347 18.49 -11.28 -15.55
CA VAL A 347 19.26 -11.51 -16.79
C VAL A 347 19.31 -12.96 -17.25
N ARG A 348 18.85 -13.91 -16.42
CA ARG A 348 18.72 -15.32 -16.80
C ARG A 348 17.45 -15.58 -17.61
N LEU A 349 16.50 -14.66 -17.61
CA LEU A 349 15.20 -14.78 -18.25
C LEU A 349 15.10 -13.97 -19.53
N VAL A 350 14.15 -14.37 -20.38
CA VAL A 350 13.78 -13.65 -21.60
C VAL A 350 12.28 -13.37 -21.58
N ASP A 351 11.89 -12.25 -22.19
CA ASP A 351 10.50 -11.81 -22.33
C ASP A 351 10.24 -11.32 -23.76
N ASP A 352 8.98 -11.13 -24.08
CA ASP A 352 8.53 -10.58 -25.34
C ASP A 352 9.03 -9.15 -25.53
N TRP A 353 9.54 -8.84 -26.72
CA TRP A 353 9.84 -7.45 -27.07
C TRP A 353 8.55 -6.72 -27.48
N PRO A 354 8.27 -5.49 -27.00
CA PRO A 354 9.15 -4.62 -26.19
C PRO A 354 8.91 -4.67 -24.66
N ALA A 355 8.21 -5.67 -24.14
CA ALA A 355 7.91 -5.76 -22.71
C ALA A 355 9.16 -5.99 -21.84
N CYS A 356 10.10 -6.84 -22.28
CA CYS A 356 11.45 -6.97 -21.72
C CYS A 356 11.54 -7.07 -20.17
N GLY A 357 10.56 -7.73 -19.55
CA GLY A 357 10.44 -7.89 -18.10
C GLY A 357 9.10 -7.42 -17.55
N MET A 358 8.36 -6.56 -18.28
CA MET A 358 7.07 -6.03 -17.81
C MET A 358 5.95 -7.09 -17.75
N ASN A 359 6.13 -8.27 -18.32
CA ASN A 359 5.20 -9.40 -18.15
C ASN A 359 5.57 -10.33 -16.99
N TRP A 360 6.69 -10.08 -16.32
CA TRP A 360 7.20 -10.89 -15.20
C TRP A 360 6.81 -10.24 -13.87
N PRO A 361 6.56 -11.03 -12.80
CA PRO A 361 6.62 -12.50 -12.74
C PRO A 361 5.37 -13.21 -13.31
N PRO A 362 5.42 -14.54 -13.55
CA PRO A 362 4.27 -15.29 -14.08
C PRO A 362 2.97 -15.10 -13.27
N ASP A 363 3.11 -14.94 -11.95
CA ASP A 363 2.03 -14.73 -10.98
C ASP A 363 1.27 -13.41 -11.20
N LEU A 364 1.89 -12.42 -11.87
CA LEU A 364 1.34 -11.07 -12.05
C LEU A 364 -0.04 -11.08 -12.72
N SER A 365 -0.24 -11.94 -13.71
CA SER A 365 -1.52 -12.08 -14.42
C SER A 365 -2.67 -12.49 -13.49
N ASP A 366 -2.39 -13.36 -12.52
CA ASP A 366 -3.34 -13.78 -11.49
C ASP A 366 -3.54 -12.68 -10.45
N VAL A 367 -2.50 -11.91 -10.10
CA VAL A 367 -2.63 -10.75 -9.19
C VAL A 367 -3.59 -9.71 -9.78
N TYR A 368 -3.42 -9.35 -11.05
CA TYR A 368 -4.36 -8.49 -11.77
C TYR A 368 -5.79 -9.04 -11.72
N THR A 369 -5.96 -10.34 -11.96
CA THR A 369 -7.28 -10.97 -11.96
C THR A 369 -7.90 -10.96 -10.56
N PHE A 370 -7.12 -11.22 -9.52
CA PHE A 370 -7.58 -11.26 -8.13
C PHE A 370 -7.98 -9.87 -7.62
N LEU A 371 -7.09 -8.88 -7.73
CA LEU A 371 -7.30 -7.54 -7.16
C LEU A 371 -8.37 -6.71 -7.87
N ARG A 372 -8.76 -7.11 -9.09
CA ARG A 372 -9.86 -6.47 -9.84
C ARG A 372 -11.24 -7.07 -9.54
N ARG A 373 -11.36 -8.07 -8.68
CA ARG A 373 -12.66 -8.66 -8.31
C ARG A 373 -13.39 -7.78 -7.29
N ASP A 374 -14.68 -7.55 -7.51
CA ASP A 374 -15.54 -6.78 -6.59
C ASP A 374 -15.57 -7.32 -5.16
N ASP A 375 -15.51 -8.65 -4.99
CA ASP A 375 -15.50 -9.29 -3.68
C ASP A 375 -14.17 -9.10 -2.95
N VAL A 376 -13.05 -9.04 -3.67
CA VAL A 376 -11.72 -8.71 -3.12
C VAL A 376 -11.65 -7.23 -2.75
N ILE A 377 -12.04 -6.33 -3.66
CA ILE A 377 -12.08 -4.89 -3.43
C ILE A 377 -12.95 -4.57 -2.20
N THR A 378 -14.10 -5.23 -2.08
CA THR A 378 -14.99 -5.08 -0.93
C THR A 378 -14.37 -5.62 0.35
N ALA A 379 -13.70 -6.76 0.32
CA ALA A 379 -13.06 -7.35 1.50
C ALA A 379 -11.89 -6.51 2.01
N LEU A 380 -11.15 -5.86 1.11
CA LEU A 380 -10.02 -4.97 1.41
C LEU A 380 -10.43 -3.53 1.75
N HIS A 381 -11.73 -3.24 1.69
CA HIS A 381 -12.30 -1.90 1.89
C HIS A 381 -11.85 -0.83 0.87
N ALA A 382 -11.35 -1.24 -0.30
CA ALA A 382 -10.69 -0.37 -1.29
C ALA A 382 -11.67 0.34 -2.27
N LYS A 383 -12.63 1.12 -1.76
CA LYS A 383 -13.78 1.61 -2.55
C LYS A 383 -13.64 3.03 -3.09
N GLU A 384 -12.62 3.78 -2.72
CA GLU A 384 -12.50 5.20 -3.06
C GLU A 384 -12.04 5.44 -4.50
N LYS A 385 -11.25 4.51 -5.06
CA LYS A 385 -10.75 4.59 -6.44
C LYS A 385 -11.73 3.90 -7.40
N GLU A 386 -12.27 4.66 -8.36
CA GLU A 386 -13.21 4.11 -9.37
C GLU A 386 -12.50 3.30 -10.47
N THR A 387 -11.22 3.55 -10.71
CA THR A 387 -10.45 2.83 -11.73
C THR A 387 -10.04 1.46 -11.22
N ALA A 388 -10.04 0.47 -12.12
CA ALA A 388 -9.53 -0.86 -11.81
C ALA A 388 -8.08 -0.81 -11.32
N TRP A 389 -7.74 -1.71 -10.40
CA TRP A 389 -6.37 -1.85 -9.90
C TRP A 389 -5.39 -2.11 -11.06
N VAL A 390 -4.25 -1.45 -11.01
CA VAL A 390 -3.09 -1.68 -11.87
C VAL A 390 -1.87 -1.85 -10.98
N GLU A 391 -0.92 -2.67 -11.43
CA GLU A 391 0.34 -2.88 -10.71
C GLU A 391 1.11 -1.57 -10.64
N CYS A 392 1.46 -0.99 -11.79
CA CYS A 392 2.14 0.30 -11.90
C CYS A 392 1.28 1.31 -12.68
N ASP A 393 1.02 2.47 -12.07
CA ASP A 393 0.29 3.57 -12.72
C ASP A 393 1.26 4.55 -13.39
N ASN A 394 1.37 4.49 -14.72
CA ASN A 394 2.29 5.34 -15.48
C ASN A 394 2.04 6.83 -15.30
N LYS A 395 0.83 7.27 -14.90
CA LYS A 395 0.58 8.69 -14.62
C LYS A 395 1.33 9.17 -13.38
N VAL A 396 1.47 8.29 -12.38
CA VAL A 396 2.26 8.61 -11.19
C VAL A 396 3.72 8.85 -11.57
N SER A 397 4.28 7.98 -12.41
CA SER A 397 5.65 8.16 -12.90
C SER A 397 5.77 9.41 -13.76
N ALA A 398 4.91 9.60 -14.76
CA ALA A 398 4.97 10.74 -15.66
C ALA A 398 4.89 12.09 -14.95
N GLU A 399 4.08 12.21 -13.90
CA GLU A 399 3.90 13.46 -13.16
C GLU A 399 5.03 13.72 -12.15
N LEU A 400 5.81 12.70 -11.75
CA LEU A 400 6.86 12.83 -10.75
C LEU A 400 8.14 13.40 -11.37
N HIS A 401 8.14 14.69 -11.75
CA HIS A 401 9.23 15.30 -12.52
C HIS A 401 10.60 15.44 -11.79
N LEU A 402 10.60 15.47 -10.45
CA LEU A 402 11.82 15.54 -9.61
C LEU A 402 12.80 16.67 -9.96
N ARG A 403 12.26 17.85 -10.32
CA ARG A 403 13.08 19.01 -10.72
C ARG A 403 13.90 19.56 -9.56
N ASN A 404 13.39 19.44 -8.34
CA ASN A 404 14.01 20.02 -7.14
C ASN A 404 14.52 18.98 -6.15
N SER A 405 14.02 17.74 -6.22
CA SER A 405 14.42 16.64 -5.35
C SER A 405 15.74 16.00 -5.82
N PRO A 406 16.88 16.18 -5.12
CA PRO A 406 18.11 15.48 -5.47
C PRO A 406 17.97 13.96 -5.25
N ALA A 407 18.87 13.20 -5.86
CA ALA A 407 19.01 11.77 -5.63
C ALA A 407 19.18 11.47 -4.13
N SER A 408 18.48 10.45 -3.64
CA SER A 408 18.34 10.11 -2.23
C SER A 408 19.64 9.72 -1.54
N VAL A 409 20.70 9.37 -2.29
CA VAL A 409 22.04 9.09 -1.76
C VAL A 409 22.56 10.21 -0.86
N ALA A 410 22.20 11.46 -1.15
CA ALA A 410 22.62 12.64 -0.39
C ALA A 410 22.06 12.65 1.06
N LEU A 411 21.00 11.90 1.33
CA LEU A 411 20.35 11.81 2.64
C LEU A 411 20.94 10.69 3.52
N LEU A 412 21.58 9.68 2.93
CA LEU A 412 22.07 8.50 3.66
C LEU A 412 23.09 8.83 4.76
N PRO A 413 24.09 9.74 4.56
CA PRO A 413 25.04 10.07 5.62
C PRO A 413 24.34 10.67 6.85
N GLY A 414 23.38 11.58 6.65
CA GLY A 414 22.63 12.20 7.74
C GLY A 414 21.74 11.22 8.52
N ILE A 415 21.22 10.19 7.85
CA ILE A 415 20.44 9.12 8.47
C ILE A 415 21.36 8.25 9.35
N LEU A 416 22.52 7.85 8.84
CA LEU A 416 23.53 7.08 9.58
C LEU A 416 24.06 7.84 10.79
N GLU A 417 24.38 9.13 10.64
CA GLU A 417 24.88 10.00 11.71
C GLU A 417 23.85 10.21 12.84
N LYS A 418 22.56 10.09 12.54
CA LYS A 418 21.48 10.07 13.54
C LYS A 418 21.31 8.70 14.22
N GLY A 419 22.13 7.71 13.88
CA GLY A 419 22.15 6.38 14.48
C GLY A 419 21.09 5.43 13.92
N VAL A 420 20.54 5.71 12.74
CA VAL A 420 19.60 4.80 12.05
C VAL A 420 20.40 3.89 11.11
N PRO A 421 20.48 2.57 11.39
CA PRO A 421 21.16 1.62 10.51
C PRO A 421 20.50 1.52 9.14
N ILE A 422 21.31 1.27 8.12
CA ILE A 422 20.88 1.08 6.74
C ILE A 422 21.31 -0.31 6.28
N LEU A 423 20.38 -1.11 5.76
CA LEU A 423 20.67 -2.34 5.03
C LEU A 423 20.38 -2.11 3.55
N MET A 424 21.41 -2.18 2.71
CA MET A 424 21.22 -2.37 1.28
C MET A 424 21.30 -3.87 0.98
N PHE A 425 20.37 -4.41 0.23
CA PHE A 425 20.46 -5.77 -0.27
C PHE A 425 20.19 -5.81 -1.77
N ALA A 426 20.82 -6.75 -2.48
CA ALA A 426 20.72 -6.82 -3.92
C ALA A 426 20.77 -8.26 -4.41
N GLY A 427 19.80 -8.65 -5.23
CA GLY A 427 19.86 -9.90 -5.99
C GLY A 427 20.95 -9.85 -7.06
N THR A 428 21.72 -10.94 -7.18
CA THR A 428 22.88 -10.97 -8.09
C THR A 428 22.55 -11.07 -9.57
N GLU A 429 21.28 -11.29 -9.93
CA GLU A 429 20.82 -11.47 -11.31
C GLU A 429 19.97 -10.30 -11.83
N ASP A 430 19.72 -9.29 -10.99
CA ASP A 430 19.06 -8.05 -11.39
C ASP A 430 19.98 -7.19 -12.27
N LEU A 431 19.46 -6.70 -13.41
CA LEU A 431 20.16 -5.73 -14.25
C LEU A 431 19.82 -4.30 -13.86
N ILE A 432 18.52 -3.99 -13.79
CA ILE A 432 18.01 -2.61 -13.71
C ILE A 432 18.49 -1.88 -12.45
N CYS A 433 18.65 -2.59 -11.33
CA CYS A 433 19.26 -2.05 -10.12
C CYS A 433 20.36 -2.98 -9.61
N ASN A 434 21.24 -3.39 -10.54
CA ASN A 434 22.27 -4.38 -10.31
C ASN A 434 23.15 -4.11 -9.07
N TYR A 435 23.60 -5.21 -8.48
CA TYR A 435 24.39 -5.18 -7.26
C TYR A 435 25.76 -4.48 -7.41
N LYS A 436 26.30 -4.34 -8.64
CA LYS A 436 27.54 -3.57 -8.89
C LYS A 436 27.34 -2.08 -8.71
N GLY A 437 26.22 -1.54 -9.19
CA GLY A 437 25.85 -0.17 -8.92
C GLY A 437 25.76 0.11 -7.41
N ILE A 438 25.12 -0.79 -6.66
CA ILE A 438 24.97 -0.66 -5.19
C ILE A 438 26.31 -0.83 -4.48
N GLU A 439 27.17 -1.76 -4.90
CA GLU A 439 28.54 -1.93 -4.40
C GLU A 439 29.34 -0.62 -4.56
N ARG A 440 29.24 0.03 -5.73
CA ARG A 440 29.87 1.33 -5.98
C ARG A 440 29.32 2.44 -5.09
N ILE A 441 28.02 2.46 -4.80
CA ILE A 441 27.44 3.40 -3.82
C ILE A 441 28.10 3.18 -2.47
N VAL A 442 28.09 1.95 -1.98
CA VAL A 442 28.63 1.59 -0.68
C VAL A 442 30.11 1.97 -0.58
N ASP A 443 30.90 1.72 -1.62
CA ASP A 443 32.34 2.02 -1.65
C ASP A 443 32.67 3.52 -1.75
N ASN A 444 31.78 4.32 -2.35
CA ASN A 444 32.02 5.75 -2.57
C ASN A 444 31.27 6.66 -1.58
N LEU A 445 30.31 6.14 -0.83
CA LEU A 445 29.60 6.91 0.19
C LEU A 445 30.57 7.37 1.28
N ILE A 446 30.46 8.64 1.67
CA ILE A 446 31.24 9.23 2.77
C ILE A 446 30.28 9.53 3.91
N TRP A 447 30.51 8.94 5.07
CA TRP A 447 29.77 9.22 6.30
C TRP A 447 30.69 9.08 7.51
N GLU A 448 30.40 9.81 8.59
CA GLU A 448 31.24 9.82 9.81
C GLU A 448 32.74 10.08 9.52
N GLY A 449 33.04 10.84 8.46
CA GLY A 449 34.39 11.22 8.06
C GLY A 449 35.22 10.13 7.36
N GLN A 450 34.62 9.00 6.96
CA GLN A 450 35.30 7.93 6.22
C GLN A 450 34.53 7.55 4.95
N GLN A 451 35.26 7.28 3.87
CA GLN A 451 34.70 6.73 2.64
C GLN A 451 34.58 5.22 2.74
N GLY A 452 33.48 4.68 2.22
CA GLY A 452 33.30 3.25 2.02
C GLY A 452 33.21 2.47 3.33
N MET A 453 33.23 1.14 3.25
CA MET A 453 33.13 0.26 4.43
C MET A 453 34.39 0.24 5.33
N GLY A 454 35.43 1.01 5.00
CA GLY A 454 36.70 1.04 5.74
C GLY A 454 37.44 -0.31 5.68
N ASN A 455 37.88 -0.82 6.82
CA ASN A 455 38.54 -2.13 6.92
C ASN A 455 37.56 -3.30 7.15
N ALA A 456 36.26 -3.10 7.00
CA ALA A 456 35.27 -4.15 7.21
C ALA A 456 35.43 -5.24 6.14
N THR A 457 35.51 -6.49 6.59
CA THR A 457 35.66 -7.65 5.69
C THR A 457 34.30 -8.15 5.23
N VAL A 458 34.18 -8.50 3.95
CA VAL A 458 33.02 -9.21 3.41
C VAL A 458 32.96 -10.61 4.02
N GLN A 459 31.83 -10.93 4.65
CA GLN A 459 31.53 -12.23 5.25
C GLN A 459 30.71 -13.08 4.29
N LYS A 460 30.95 -14.39 4.26
CA LYS A 460 30.09 -15.33 3.54
C LYS A 460 28.84 -15.60 4.38
N TRP A 461 27.67 -15.55 3.77
CA TRP A 461 26.40 -15.82 4.45
C TRP A 461 25.90 -17.21 4.07
N TYR A 462 25.64 -18.03 5.09
CA TYR A 462 25.13 -19.39 4.93
C TYR A 462 23.78 -19.56 5.63
N LEU A 463 22.91 -20.32 4.99
CA LEU A 463 21.66 -20.82 5.54
C LEU A 463 21.61 -22.34 5.31
N ASN A 464 21.49 -23.13 6.37
CA ASN A 464 21.51 -24.60 6.33
C ASN A 464 22.74 -25.15 5.59
N ASP A 465 23.90 -24.56 5.87
CA ASP A 465 25.21 -24.87 5.25
C ASP A 465 25.33 -24.58 3.74
N THR A 466 24.28 -24.07 3.10
CA THR A 466 24.33 -23.53 1.74
C THR A 466 24.74 -22.06 1.80
N GLN A 467 25.73 -21.66 1.01
CA GLN A 467 26.06 -20.25 0.87
C GLN A 467 24.96 -19.57 0.06
N VAL A 468 24.27 -18.61 0.67
CA VAL A 468 23.14 -17.89 0.06
C VAL A 468 23.50 -16.46 -0.33
N GLY A 469 24.68 -15.99 0.06
CA GLY A 469 25.12 -14.65 -0.27
C GLY A 469 26.42 -14.22 0.40
N THR A 470 26.62 -12.91 0.41
CA THR A 470 27.67 -12.23 1.16
C THR A 470 27.09 -11.10 1.99
N TRP A 471 27.77 -10.73 3.06
CA TRP A 471 27.34 -9.68 3.97
C TRP A 471 28.54 -8.86 4.44
N GLN A 472 28.43 -7.54 4.39
CA GLN A 472 29.41 -6.62 4.95
C GLN A 472 28.70 -5.64 5.85
N SER A 473 29.35 -5.23 6.94
CA SER A 473 28.78 -4.25 7.87
C SER A 473 29.85 -3.34 8.43
N SER A 474 29.59 -2.05 8.44
CA SER A 474 30.48 -1.03 8.98
C SER A 474 29.68 0.20 9.37
N ARG A 475 29.88 0.72 10.59
CA ARG A 475 29.36 2.02 11.03
C ARG A 475 27.87 2.26 10.69
N GLY A 476 27.02 1.30 11.04
CA GLY A 476 25.57 1.35 10.79
C GLY A 476 25.12 0.98 9.38
N MET A 477 26.02 0.98 8.38
CA MET A 477 25.73 0.51 7.02
C MET A 477 25.95 -1.01 6.92
N GLN A 478 25.04 -1.69 6.22
CA GLN A 478 25.11 -3.11 5.92
C GLN A 478 24.83 -3.31 4.43
N PHE A 479 25.60 -4.18 3.78
CA PHE A 479 25.38 -4.55 2.38
C PHE A 479 25.33 -6.07 2.25
N ALA A 480 24.25 -6.58 1.67
CA ALA A 480 24.03 -8.00 1.45
C ALA A 480 23.82 -8.30 -0.04
N GLN A 481 24.70 -9.12 -0.62
CA GLN A 481 24.44 -9.67 -1.96
C GLN A 481 23.72 -11.01 -1.79
N VAL A 482 22.61 -11.20 -2.48
CA VAL A 482 21.77 -12.40 -2.40
C VAL A 482 21.90 -13.18 -3.69
N PHE A 483 22.47 -14.39 -3.59
CA PHE A 483 22.79 -15.19 -4.77
C PHE A 483 21.54 -15.75 -5.43
N ASP A 484 21.62 -15.95 -6.76
CA ASP A 484 20.59 -16.59 -7.58
C ASP A 484 19.21 -15.90 -7.55
N SER A 485 19.18 -14.59 -7.28
CA SER A 485 17.95 -13.80 -7.14
C SER A 485 17.90 -12.58 -8.07
N SER A 486 16.69 -12.27 -8.49
CA SER A 486 16.27 -11.21 -9.40
C SER A 486 16.16 -9.85 -8.70
N HIS A 487 15.50 -8.90 -9.35
CA HIS A 487 15.08 -7.62 -8.79
C HIS A 487 14.18 -7.79 -7.56
N MET A 488 13.24 -8.73 -7.60
CA MET A 488 12.33 -9.06 -6.49
C MET A 488 12.93 -10.21 -5.67
N VAL A 489 13.91 -9.92 -4.83
CA VAL A 489 14.63 -10.96 -4.05
C VAL A 489 13.67 -11.81 -3.20
N GLY A 490 12.59 -11.21 -2.70
CA GLY A 490 11.55 -11.89 -1.92
C GLY A 490 10.74 -12.90 -2.74
N PHE A 491 10.62 -12.70 -4.05
CA PHE A 491 9.98 -13.64 -4.97
C PHE A 491 10.84 -14.91 -5.15
N ASP A 492 12.14 -14.75 -5.41
CA ASP A 492 13.01 -15.90 -5.72
C ASP A 492 13.36 -16.75 -4.49
N VAL A 493 13.71 -16.09 -3.39
CA VAL A 493 14.30 -16.72 -2.21
C VAL A 493 13.68 -16.22 -0.90
N PRO A 494 12.35 -16.41 -0.68
CA PRO A 494 11.63 -15.85 0.46
C PRO A 494 12.21 -16.23 1.83
N HIS A 495 12.69 -17.47 2.00
CA HIS A 495 13.31 -17.90 3.26
C HIS A 495 14.66 -17.22 3.54
N VAL A 496 15.41 -16.87 2.49
CA VAL A 496 16.69 -16.17 2.60
C VAL A 496 16.44 -14.71 2.99
N THR A 497 15.49 -14.04 2.35
CA THR A 497 15.12 -12.66 2.71
C THR A 497 14.52 -12.57 4.11
N ASN A 498 13.77 -13.59 4.54
CA ASN A 498 13.27 -13.70 5.91
C ASN A 498 14.41 -13.74 6.93
N ASP A 499 15.43 -14.59 6.74
CA ASP A 499 16.60 -14.63 7.62
C ASP A 499 17.37 -13.30 7.63
N MET A 500 17.54 -12.68 6.47
CA MET A 500 18.15 -11.36 6.32
C MET A 500 17.43 -10.29 7.14
N ILE A 501 16.10 -10.15 6.98
CA ILE A 501 15.36 -9.09 7.68
C ILE A 501 15.29 -9.38 9.19
N MET A 502 15.17 -10.65 9.59
CA MET A 502 15.27 -11.05 11.00
C MET A 502 16.63 -10.71 11.60
N ARG A 503 17.71 -10.80 10.82
CA ARG A 503 19.05 -10.39 11.23
C ARG A 503 19.16 -8.89 11.36
N PHE A 504 18.65 -8.15 10.39
CA PHE A 504 18.64 -6.69 10.43
C PHE A 504 17.86 -6.13 11.63
N MET A 505 16.71 -6.71 11.94
CA MET A 505 15.87 -6.29 13.07
C MET A 505 16.29 -6.90 14.43
N ASP A 506 17.45 -7.56 14.48
CA ASP A 506 17.99 -8.24 15.66
C ASP A 506 16.96 -9.15 16.35
N VAL A 507 16.32 -10.02 15.57
CA VAL A 507 15.42 -11.06 16.09
C VAL A 507 16.23 -12.15 16.78
N ASP A 508 15.94 -12.41 18.05
CA ASP A 508 16.59 -13.47 18.82
C ASP A 508 16.04 -14.84 18.40
N LEU A 509 16.85 -15.61 17.67
CA LEU A 509 16.49 -16.95 17.20
C LEU A 509 16.27 -17.95 18.34
N ALA A 510 16.86 -17.72 19.52
CA ALA A 510 16.66 -18.60 20.68
C ALA A 510 15.24 -18.51 21.26
N LEU A 511 14.51 -17.44 20.95
CA LEU A 511 13.12 -17.24 21.38
C LEU A 511 12.12 -17.81 20.37
N LEU A 512 12.57 -18.34 19.23
CA LEU A 512 11.69 -18.85 18.19
C LEU A 512 11.27 -20.30 18.46
N PRO A 513 9.99 -20.65 18.30
CA PRO A 513 9.56 -22.05 18.35
C PRO A 513 9.72 -22.74 16.98
N GLY A 514 10.00 -24.05 16.99
CA GLY A 514 9.85 -24.93 15.81
C GLY A 514 10.94 -24.78 14.75
N LEU A 515 10.55 -24.86 13.46
CA LEU A 515 11.45 -24.92 12.29
C LEU A 515 12.38 -23.69 12.15
N ALA A 516 11.95 -22.52 12.59
CA ALA A 516 12.78 -21.31 12.58
C ALA A 516 13.93 -21.37 13.61
N ALA A 517 13.79 -22.19 14.66
CA ALA A 517 14.88 -22.54 15.57
C ALA A 517 15.70 -23.75 15.09
N GLN A 518 15.43 -24.26 13.89
CA GLN A 518 16.17 -25.38 13.29
C GLN A 518 17.01 -24.94 12.09
N SER A 519 16.77 -23.75 11.52
CA SER A 519 17.60 -23.23 10.44
C SER A 519 18.95 -22.73 10.99
N SER A 520 20.05 -23.23 10.45
CA SER A 520 21.39 -22.77 10.80
C SER A 520 21.75 -21.57 9.93
N SER A 521 21.70 -20.35 10.49
CA SER A 521 22.14 -19.14 9.78
C SER A 521 23.46 -18.63 10.36
N ARG A 522 24.46 -18.37 9.51
CA ARG A 522 25.79 -17.87 9.94
C ARG A 522 26.41 -16.89 8.95
N LEU A 523 27.19 -15.95 9.50
CA LEU A 523 28.07 -15.06 8.74
C LEU A 523 29.51 -15.43 9.04
N GLY A 524 30.24 -15.95 8.05
CA GLY A 524 31.54 -16.56 8.25
C GLY A 524 31.46 -17.68 9.30
N ASP A 525 32.26 -17.57 10.35
CA ASP A 525 32.28 -18.53 11.47
C ASP A 525 31.29 -18.17 12.58
N VAL A 526 30.57 -17.04 12.47
CA VAL A 526 29.63 -16.56 13.49
C VAL A 526 28.24 -17.12 13.24
N GLN A 527 27.86 -18.14 14.02
CA GLN A 527 26.54 -18.76 13.97
C GLN A 527 25.51 -17.97 14.80
N ARG A 528 24.33 -17.67 14.24
CA ARG A 528 23.16 -17.36 15.05
C ARG A 528 22.65 -18.69 15.58
N VAL A 529 23.05 -19.03 16.81
CA VAL A 529 22.68 -20.31 17.41
C VAL A 529 21.17 -20.38 17.55
N ALA A 530 20.57 -21.29 16.78
CA ALA A 530 19.25 -21.81 17.06
C ALA A 530 19.44 -22.93 18.09
N VAL A 531 18.94 -22.76 19.31
CA VAL A 531 19.12 -23.78 20.36
C VAL A 531 18.32 -25.01 19.94
N SER A 532 19.01 -26.07 19.51
CA SER A 532 18.37 -27.38 19.34
C SER A 532 17.99 -27.87 20.73
N ILE A 533 16.72 -27.67 21.09
CA ILE A 533 16.17 -28.34 22.26
C ILE A 533 16.15 -29.82 21.88
N GLY A 534 17.12 -30.57 22.39
CA GLY A 534 17.31 -31.98 22.05
C GLY A 534 16.01 -32.76 22.11
N ALA A 535 15.85 -33.69 21.18
CA ALA A 535 14.75 -34.63 21.07
C ALA A 535 14.61 -35.49 22.35
N SER A 536 14.02 -34.88 23.37
CA SER A 536 13.62 -35.46 24.66
C SER A 536 12.65 -34.55 25.41
N ALA A 537 12.46 -33.28 24.99
CA ALA A 537 11.41 -32.40 25.52
C ALA A 537 10.12 -32.41 24.67
N ALA A 538 10.07 -33.19 23.59
CA ALA A 538 8.90 -33.35 22.71
C ALA A 538 7.85 -34.33 23.25
N ALA A 539 7.85 -34.61 24.56
CA ALA A 539 6.81 -35.38 25.23
C ALA A 539 6.31 -34.59 26.45
N GLY A 540 5.21 -33.85 26.25
CA GLY A 540 4.34 -33.43 27.35
C GLY A 540 4.81 -32.24 28.18
N MET A 541 5.19 -31.12 27.55
CA MET A 541 4.92 -29.84 28.20
C MET A 541 3.47 -29.46 27.88
N PRO A 542 2.61 -29.22 28.89
CA PRO A 542 1.32 -28.58 28.63
C PRO A 542 1.61 -27.27 27.90
N LEU A 543 0.75 -26.90 26.94
CA LEU A 543 0.58 -25.51 26.52
C LEU A 543 0.75 -24.65 27.76
N LEU A 544 1.88 -23.92 27.86
CA LEU A 544 1.96 -22.82 28.80
C LEU A 544 0.81 -21.93 28.36
N LYS A 545 -0.26 -21.91 29.16
CA LYS A 545 -1.15 -20.77 29.25
C LYS A 545 -0.21 -19.58 29.30
N GLY A 546 -0.15 -18.84 28.20
CA GLY A 546 0.60 -17.61 28.13
C GLY A 546 0.27 -16.81 29.38
N GLY A 547 1.30 -16.21 29.97
CA GLY A 547 1.11 -15.27 31.06
C GLY A 547 0.07 -14.25 30.62
N ALA A 548 -1.16 -14.46 31.08
CA ALA A 548 -2.20 -13.48 31.02
C ALA A 548 -1.71 -12.35 31.92
N THR A 549 -1.29 -11.24 31.32
CA THR A 549 -1.73 -9.98 31.90
C THR A 549 -3.25 -10.03 31.84
N ASP A 550 -3.82 -10.34 32.99
CA ASP A 550 -5.18 -10.81 33.23
C ASP A 550 -6.20 -9.70 32.99
N TRP A 551 -6.29 -9.21 31.75
CA TRP A 551 -7.25 -8.19 31.33
C TRP A 551 -8.68 -8.70 31.44
N ASP A 552 -8.91 -10.01 31.25
CA ASP A 552 -10.24 -10.61 31.36
C ASP A 552 -10.69 -10.83 32.82
N ALA A 553 -9.78 -11.15 33.76
CA ALA A 553 -10.14 -11.11 35.18
C ALA A 553 -10.30 -9.68 35.69
N TRP A 554 -9.54 -8.72 35.16
CA TRP A 554 -9.69 -7.30 35.50
C TRP A 554 -11.03 -6.74 35.01
N TYR A 555 -11.45 -7.09 33.78
CA TYR A 555 -12.74 -6.69 33.21
C TYR A 555 -13.91 -7.29 33.98
N ASN A 556 -13.84 -8.57 34.35
CA ASN A 556 -14.89 -9.22 35.13
C ASN A 556 -14.97 -8.70 36.57
N ASN A 557 -13.83 -8.41 37.22
CA ASN A 557 -13.82 -7.84 38.57
C ASN A 557 -14.30 -6.38 38.59
N ILE A 558 -13.96 -5.57 37.59
CA ILE A 558 -14.46 -4.19 37.50
C ILE A 558 -15.93 -4.15 37.11
N SER A 559 -16.39 -5.05 36.24
CA SER A 559 -17.82 -5.20 35.92
C SER A 559 -18.62 -5.58 37.17
N ALA A 560 -18.10 -6.53 37.97
CA ALA A 560 -18.72 -6.92 39.23
C ALA A 560 -18.73 -5.79 40.27
N LEU A 561 -17.65 -5.02 40.38
CA LEU A 561 -17.57 -3.86 41.28
C LEU A 561 -18.47 -2.71 40.83
N LEU A 562 -18.62 -2.48 39.52
CA LEU A 562 -19.53 -1.48 38.96
C LEU A 562 -20.98 -1.85 39.24
N ILE A 563 -21.35 -3.12 39.05
CA ILE A 563 -22.69 -3.65 39.38
C ILE A 563 -22.95 -3.53 40.89
N LEU A 564 -21.96 -3.87 41.73
CA LEU A 564 -22.08 -3.72 43.18
C LEU A 564 -22.26 -2.25 43.58
N PHE A 565 -21.55 -1.32 42.94
CA PHE A 565 -21.66 0.12 43.20
C PHE A 565 -23.03 0.67 42.78
N ILE A 566 -23.58 0.19 41.66
CA ILE A 566 -24.94 0.53 41.20
C ILE A 566 -25.98 0.01 42.20
N LEU A 567 -25.84 -1.24 42.67
CA LEU A 567 -26.76 -1.82 43.66
C LEU A 567 -26.70 -1.08 45.00
N ILE A 568 -25.50 -0.74 45.48
CA ILE A 568 -25.32 0.06 46.71
C ILE A 568 -25.93 1.45 46.54
N SER A 569 -25.77 2.07 45.37
CA SER A 569 -26.36 3.39 45.06
C SER A 569 -27.89 3.34 45.05
N ILE A 570 -28.50 2.30 44.49
CA ILE A 570 -29.95 2.10 44.52
C ILE A 570 -30.46 1.92 45.96
N VAL A 571 -29.76 1.12 46.78
CA VAL A 571 -30.10 0.91 48.19
C VAL A 571 -29.94 2.22 48.99
N ALA A 572 -28.87 2.97 48.76
CA ALA A 572 -28.63 4.27 49.40
C ALA A 572 -29.71 5.30 49.03
N ILE A 573 -30.12 5.35 47.76
CA ILE A 573 -31.22 6.19 47.27
C ILE A 573 -32.54 5.78 47.93
N TYR A 574 -32.84 4.48 48.00
CA TYR A 574 -34.03 3.97 48.68
C TYR A 574 -34.08 4.39 50.16
N PHE A 575 -32.98 4.25 50.90
CA PHE A 575 -32.91 4.68 52.30
C PHE A 575 -32.93 6.21 52.46
N TYR A 576 -32.33 6.96 51.53
CA TYR A 576 -32.40 8.42 51.51
C TYR A 576 -33.84 8.92 51.37
N PHE A 577 -34.61 8.35 50.44
CA PHE A 577 -36.03 8.68 50.26
C PHE A 577 -36.92 8.13 51.37
N ARG A 578 -36.62 6.96 51.94
CA ARG A 578 -37.32 6.43 53.12
C ARG A 578 -37.10 7.28 54.37
N ARG A 579 -35.89 7.81 54.57
CA ARG A 579 -35.55 8.73 55.69
C ARG A 579 -36.20 10.10 55.50
N ARG A 580 -36.28 10.63 54.28
CA ARG A 580 -37.05 11.85 53.96
C ARG A 580 -38.57 11.65 54.09
N GLY A 581 -39.09 10.47 53.76
CA GLY A 581 -40.50 10.10 53.95
C GLY A 581 -40.92 9.91 55.42
N ALA A 582 -39.97 9.58 56.31
CA ALA A 582 -40.17 9.53 57.75
C ALA A 582 -40.13 10.94 58.39
N LEU A 583 -39.29 11.84 57.86
CA LEU A 583 -39.20 13.24 58.33
C LEU A 583 -40.37 14.13 57.87
N ARG A 584 -41.08 13.76 56.80
CA ARG A 584 -42.32 14.45 56.38
C ARG A 584 -43.58 14.03 57.13
N ARG A 585 -43.54 12.95 57.93
CA ARG A 585 -44.67 12.51 58.78
C ARG A 585 -44.63 13.04 60.22
N SER A 586 -43.60 13.82 60.59
CA SER A 586 -43.46 14.43 61.92
C SER A 586 -43.81 15.94 61.95
N ARG A 587 -44.33 16.52 60.87
CA ARG A 587 -44.63 17.97 60.79
C ARG A 587 -45.94 18.24 60.05
N MET A 588 -47.05 17.77 60.61
CA MET A 588 -48.37 18.38 60.48
C MET A 588 -49.32 17.69 61.48
N GLY A 589 -49.39 18.26 62.68
CA GLY A 589 -50.56 18.14 63.55
C GLY A 589 -51.50 19.30 63.28
N LEU A 590 -52.76 19.14 63.74
CA LEU A 590 -53.96 19.98 63.55
C LEU A 590 -54.76 19.60 62.29
N GLY A 591 -56.04 19.24 62.35
CA GLY A 591 -57.03 19.18 63.42
C GLY A 591 -58.39 18.96 62.74
N PHE A 592 -59.21 18.04 63.25
CA PHE A 592 -60.59 17.82 62.77
C PHE A 592 -61.46 19.07 63.05
N PRO A 593 -62.49 19.33 62.24
CA PRO A 593 -63.81 18.78 62.56
C PRO A 593 -64.58 18.18 61.38
N ARG A 594 -65.66 17.52 61.76
CA ARG A 594 -66.51 16.55 61.06
C ARG A 594 -67.78 17.25 60.56
N GLU A 595 -68.17 17.06 59.30
CA GLU A 595 -69.58 17.11 58.85
C GLU A 595 -69.76 16.56 57.42
N ASP A 596 -70.63 15.55 57.33
CA ASP A 596 -71.61 15.14 56.32
C ASP A 596 -71.41 15.29 54.79
N GLY A 597 -71.61 14.15 54.10
CA GLY A 597 -72.58 14.05 52.99
C GLY A 597 -72.07 13.97 51.54
N GLY A 598 -72.46 12.88 50.84
CA GLY A 598 -72.58 12.78 49.37
C GLY A 598 -71.29 12.39 48.62
N ASP A 599 -71.11 11.13 48.24
CA ASP A 599 -71.50 10.52 46.95
C ASP A 599 -70.85 11.18 45.70
N LEU A 600 -69.88 10.48 45.09
CA LEU A 600 -69.95 9.99 43.70
C LEU A 600 -68.59 9.46 43.23
N SER A 601 -68.62 8.24 42.69
CA SER A 601 -67.75 7.61 41.64
C SER A 601 -66.23 7.87 41.67
N GLU A 602 -65.36 6.87 41.74
CA GLU A 602 -65.18 5.90 40.66
C GLU A 602 -64.52 4.61 41.18
N ARG A 603 -65.03 3.46 40.70
CA ARG A 603 -64.64 2.11 41.08
C ARG A 603 -63.66 1.54 40.04
N ILE A 604 -62.56 0.97 40.51
CA ILE A 604 -61.82 -0.13 39.85
C ILE A 604 -62.20 -1.40 40.63
N PRO A 605 -62.67 -2.49 39.98
CA PRO A 605 -61.86 -3.73 39.92
C PRO A 605 -62.08 -4.56 38.63
N LEU A 606 -61.04 -5.12 38.00
CA LEU A 606 -60.45 -6.46 38.25
C LEU A 606 -61.42 -7.66 38.12
N GLY A 607 -61.03 -8.61 37.24
CA GLY A 607 -61.48 -10.01 37.18
C GLY A 607 -61.66 -10.48 35.74
N SER A 608 -60.78 -11.30 35.16
CA SER A 608 -60.83 -12.78 35.15
C SER A 608 -62.14 -13.31 34.52
N GLU A 609 -62.18 -14.19 33.51
CA GLU A 609 -61.50 -15.49 33.37
C GLU A 609 -61.92 -16.13 32.01
N ARG A 610 -61.09 -17.05 31.49
CA ARG A 610 -61.41 -18.26 30.68
C ARG A 610 -61.93 -18.18 29.22
N VAL A 611 -61.14 -18.76 28.29
CA VAL A 611 -61.40 -20.02 27.50
C VAL A 611 -62.18 -19.69 26.21
N GLU A 612 -61.72 -19.99 25.00
CA GLU A 612 -61.54 -21.34 24.44
C GLU A 612 -60.74 -21.30 23.12
N LEU A 613 -60.31 -22.48 22.66
CA LEU A 613 -59.63 -22.75 21.39
C LEU A 613 -60.52 -22.41 20.18
N ASP A 614 -59.99 -21.68 19.20
CA ASP A 614 -60.20 -21.94 17.77
C ASP A 614 -59.28 -21.03 16.91
N ASP A 615 -58.97 -21.52 15.71
CA ASP A 615 -58.23 -20.90 14.61
C ASP A 615 -56.70 -21.13 14.53
N ILE A 616 -56.36 -22.40 14.33
CA ILE A 616 -55.31 -22.82 13.39
C ILE A 616 -55.94 -22.87 11.97
N GLU A 617 -55.14 -22.58 10.94
CA GLU A 617 -55.40 -22.73 9.49
C GLU A 617 -56.20 -21.64 8.75
N ARG A 618 -55.48 -20.82 7.95
CA ARG A 618 -55.78 -20.69 6.52
C ARG A 618 -54.57 -20.21 5.72
N ALA A 619 -53.74 -21.17 5.33
CA ALA A 619 -53.01 -21.11 4.08
C ALA A 619 -53.92 -21.68 2.97
N GLU A 620 -53.78 -21.10 1.79
CA GLU A 620 -54.17 -21.61 0.46
C GLU A 620 -55.62 -21.53 -0.07
N ARG A 621 -55.63 -21.06 -1.33
CA ARG A 621 -56.47 -21.40 -2.50
C ARG A 621 -57.82 -20.71 -2.69
N TYR A 622 -57.96 -20.04 -3.84
CA TYR A 622 -58.56 -20.58 -5.09
C TYR A 622 -58.01 -19.74 -6.28
N ASN A 623 -57.30 -20.30 -7.29
CA ASN A 623 -57.73 -21.14 -8.45
C ASN A 623 -58.63 -20.37 -9.44
N GLU A 624 -58.62 -20.54 -10.75
CA GLU A 624 -57.82 -21.24 -11.80
C GLU A 624 -58.51 -20.88 -13.14
N GLU A 625 -57.95 -21.35 -14.28
CA GLU A 625 -58.57 -21.77 -15.56
C GLU A 625 -57.97 -21.08 -16.81
N TYR A 626 -57.14 -21.74 -17.65
CA TYR A 626 -57.23 -22.96 -18.51
C TYR A 626 -57.07 -22.46 -19.99
N LEU A 627 -56.39 -23.08 -20.98
CA LEU A 627 -56.38 -24.45 -21.54
C LEU A 627 -55.18 -24.62 -22.52
N ASP A 628 -54.63 -25.85 -22.59
CA ASP A 628 -54.08 -26.64 -23.74
C ASP A 628 -53.30 -25.96 -24.89
N GLY A 629 -52.29 -26.56 -25.54
CA GLY A 629 -51.76 -27.92 -25.59
C GLY A 629 -50.90 -28.12 -26.87
N ASP A 630 -49.95 -29.05 -26.82
CA ASP A 630 -49.29 -29.83 -27.90
C ASP A 630 -48.55 -29.20 -29.13
N VAL A 631 -47.26 -29.58 -29.23
CA VAL A 631 -46.53 -30.29 -30.33
C VAL A 631 -46.49 -29.75 -31.78
N HIS A 632 -45.27 -29.85 -32.34
CA HIS A 632 -44.82 -29.94 -33.76
C HIS A 632 -44.22 -28.71 -34.49
N ASP A 633 -42.93 -28.88 -34.80
CA ASP A 633 -42.26 -28.81 -36.12
C ASP A 633 -42.08 -27.51 -36.92
N GLN A 634 -40.84 -27.41 -37.42
CA GLN A 634 -40.37 -26.88 -38.70
C GLN A 634 -40.33 -25.37 -39.05
N GLU A 635 -39.09 -25.01 -39.43
CA GLU A 635 -38.67 -24.22 -40.59
C GLU A 635 -38.90 -22.70 -40.69
N ARG A 636 -37.74 -22.02 -40.78
CA ARG A 636 -37.37 -20.98 -41.76
C ARG A 636 -38.42 -19.92 -42.11
N ARG A 637 -38.05 -18.64 -41.86
CA ARG A 637 -37.77 -17.68 -42.96
C ARG A 637 -37.04 -16.40 -42.52
N LYS A 638 -35.90 -16.21 -43.19
CA LYS A 638 -35.15 -14.98 -43.47
C LYS A 638 -35.95 -13.67 -43.41
N ARG A 639 -35.33 -12.63 -42.82
CA ARG A 639 -35.24 -11.31 -43.46
C ARG A 639 -33.90 -10.63 -43.15
N LYS A 640 -33.24 -10.22 -44.23
CA LYS A 640 -31.98 -9.46 -44.29
C LYS A 640 -32.23 -8.00 -43.89
N GLY A 641 -31.27 -7.41 -43.18
CA GLY A 641 -31.04 -5.96 -43.13
C GLY A 641 -29.54 -5.70 -43.10
N LYS A 642 -28.99 -5.22 -44.22
CA LYS A 642 -27.62 -4.70 -44.34
C LYS A 642 -27.61 -3.26 -43.82
N GLY A 643 -26.60 -2.90 -43.03
CA GLY A 643 -26.22 -1.52 -42.77
C GLY A 643 -24.72 -1.46 -42.44
N LYS A 644 -23.92 -1.00 -43.40
CA LYS A 644 -22.50 -0.66 -43.23
C LYS A 644 -22.42 0.75 -42.66
N GLY A 645 -21.59 0.96 -41.64
CA GLY A 645 -21.06 2.25 -41.22
C GLY A 645 -19.65 2.03 -40.72
N LYS A 646 -18.66 2.49 -41.51
CA LYS A 646 -17.24 2.50 -41.15
C LYS A 646 -17.01 3.66 -40.19
N GLU A 647 -16.38 3.40 -39.05
CA GLU A 647 -15.58 4.42 -38.35
C GLU A 647 -14.11 4.04 -38.50
N ARG A 648 -13.34 5.06 -38.86
CA ARG A 648 -11.95 5.02 -39.30
C ARG A 648 -11.12 5.34 -38.05
N TYR A 649 -10.39 4.36 -37.54
CA TYR A 649 -9.23 4.63 -36.69
C TYR A 649 -8.13 5.14 -37.63
N GLU A 650 -7.67 6.37 -37.39
CA GLU A 650 -6.40 6.86 -37.91
C GLU A 650 -5.33 6.38 -36.92
N GLU A 651 -4.47 5.48 -37.40
CA GLU A 651 -3.18 5.15 -36.81
C GLU A 651 -2.26 6.33 -37.08
N ASP A 652 -1.95 7.11 -36.05
CA ASP A 652 -0.74 7.91 -36.04
C ASP A 652 0.39 7.01 -35.52
N GLU A 653 1.23 6.56 -36.44
CA GLU A 653 2.54 5.97 -36.16
C GLU A 653 3.44 7.08 -35.61
N GLU A 654 3.54 7.17 -34.28
CA GLU A 654 4.57 7.96 -33.61
C GLU A 654 5.74 7.03 -33.22
N ASP A 655 6.90 7.35 -33.78
CA ASP A 655 8.18 6.66 -33.67
C ASP A 655 8.72 6.78 -32.23
N THR A 656 8.21 5.98 -31.32
CA THR A 656 8.69 5.87 -29.94
C THR A 656 9.95 5.00 -29.93
N LYS A 657 11.11 5.65 -30.04
CA LYS A 657 12.34 5.10 -29.45
C LYS A 657 12.07 4.92 -27.95
N GLY A 658 12.37 3.72 -27.44
CA GLY A 658 12.03 3.30 -26.09
C GLY A 658 12.38 4.34 -25.04
N GLU A 659 11.35 4.86 -24.37
CA GLU A 659 11.51 5.56 -23.10
C GLU A 659 12.08 4.54 -22.11
N THR A 660 13.24 4.85 -21.54
CA THR A 660 13.90 3.97 -20.56
C THR A 660 12.99 3.72 -19.36
N VAL A 661 13.12 2.58 -18.69
CA VAL A 661 12.24 2.14 -17.58
C VAL A 661 12.15 3.14 -16.40
N PHE A 662 13.08 4.11 -16.30
CA PHE A 662 13.05 5.21 -15.33
C PHE A 662 12.95 6.61 -15.95
N ALA A 663 12.66 6.73 -17.25
CA ALA A 663 12.48 8.03 -17.89
C ALA A 663 11.17 8.65 -17.40
N LEU A 664 11.30 9.58 -16.46
CA LEU A 664 10.30 10.59 -16.18
C LEU A 664 10.27 11.51 -17.40
N GLY A 665 9.08 11.78 -17.96
CA GLY A 665 8.93 12.43 -19.26
C GLY A 665 9.74 13.73 -19.37
N ASP A 666 10.65 13.77 -20.33
CA ASP A 666 11.38 14.99 -20.69
C ASP A 666 10.46 15.82 -21.61
N GLU A 667 9.99 16.97 -21.13
CA GLU A 667 9.51 18.01 -22.05
C GLU A 667 10.73 18.71 -22.65
N ASP A 668 10.83 18.65 -23.98
CA ASP A 668 11.78 19.43 -24.77
C ASP A 668 11.68 20.92 -24.38
N GLU A 669 12.73 21.44 -23.73
CA GLU A 669 12.90 22.88 -23.54
C GLU A 669 13.23 23.55 -24.90
N ASP A 670 12.18 23.84 -25.67
CA ASP A 670 12.22 24.80 -26.77
C ASP A 670 11.60 26.15 -26.30
N LYS A 671 12.39 26.94 -25.54
CA LYS A 671 12.65 28.39 -25.76
C LYS A 671 13.35 29.12 -24.62
#